data_AF-A0AAV6MM48-F1
#
_entry.id   AF-A0AAV6MM48-F1
#
_cell.length_a   1.000
_cell.length_b   1.000
_cell.length_c   1.000
_cell.angle_alpha   90.00
_cell.angle_beta   90.00
_cell.angle_gamma   90.00
#
_symmetry.space_group_name_H-M   'P 1'
#
loop_
_entity.id
_entity.type
_entity.pdbx_description
1 polymer ?
#
loop_
_entity_poly.entity_id
_entity_poly.type
_entity_poly.pdbx_seq_one_letter_code
_entity_poly.pdbx_strand_id
1 'polypeptide(L)'
;METGGASRKPTLTPKAVIHQKYGSKACYKIEEVHEPPPNGCPGLAIAQKGVCSFRCNLELPDISVVSGTFKRKRDAEQSAAEIAIEKLGIHTRTNDPTAEESWDELVARINYLFSNEFLSALHPLSGHFRDATLREGDLYCLVPISVIFAYDARMCNLSKWIDPWVESNPYLVIPCILRAAAKLSESLYVPKGQLSIRRKNPYPSEVMTSTVTESSLSSERSLIEVVRIPHLLDKPVESIILDLSPTRYYLDLIAKELGLCDAAKVFISRPVGRASSETRLYFAASVTFLSDLASDLLDFKEALHFEEPLNARATYLSGQDIYGDAILANIGYTWKSKELFHENIGLQSYYRMLINKTPSGIYKLSREAMLTAQLPSTFTTKANWRGAFPRDVLSTFCRQQRLSEPIISAVSVIASSKSSDKQNLQVVDTAAVEQDHANRGTIVGNEGQRVESEDTFRCEVRIYSKSQELILECSPIDTFKKQFDSIQNVSLRVLLWLDAYFKDLHVSLERLTSYADALAIRFNPERFFEELASCRSVHSGLNSKVEGEISHKSNGVKLPCNYVGCGDSFPNIRGSDSGISPSNGSLVCISYNVALKVDGVEVTETIENNDEFEFEIGFGCVIPCLEAIVQQMSVGQSACFSAELPPRDFILASTLDSSRILHLLDSKECCLDYSCSLLRVTQPLEDRMEQAFFSPPLSKQRVEFAVKYIKESHASTLVDFGCGSGSLLDSLLNYHTSLQKIVGVDISQKSLSRAAKILHSKLSTEPNSHLPRTAIKSAILYYGSITDFDPQLCDFDIATCLEVIEHMEEDQAYRFGNLVLSSFCPKLLVVSTPNYEYNVILQGSNLSSQEGGDPDDKTQLQPCKFRNHDHKFEWTREQFNHWARDLATRHNYSVEFSGVGGSGHLEPGYASQIAIFRRKSETRHEYPTNNAAESAHEYQENWLEIVRGFTSMWTNSGKNNFPGRGFSTPPPSWRSRPFRSPKTAPFLDRKRSSPNSANKSDLFHVIHKIPAGDSPYVKAKQVQLIDKDPSRAVSLFWAAINAGDRVDSALKDMAVVMKQLDRSDEAIEAIRSFRHLCSYDSQESIDNVLIELYKRSGRIEEEIDMLRCKLKQIEDGTVFGGKKTKAARSQGKKVQITVEQEKSRVLGNLAWAFLQQDNVDVAEEYYRKALCLELIITNNAILLSV
;
A
#
# COMPACT_ATOMS: atom_id res chain seq x y z
N MET A 1 -13.29 18.68 5.80
CA MET A 1 -14.29 19.31 4.91
C MET A 1 -13.54 19.97 3.78
N GLU A 2 -13.57 19.36 2.60
CA GLU A 2 -13.08 19.92 1.35
C GLU A 2 -14.16 20.85 0.79
N THR A 3 -13.91 22.16 0.67
CA THR A 3 -14.66 23.04 -0.25
C THR A 3 -13.85 24.29 -0.55
N GLY A 4 -13.68 24.62 -1.83
CA GLY A 4 -13.26 25.93 -2.32
C GLY A 4 -13.17 25.93 -3.85
N GLY A 5 -14.06 26.68 -4.50
CA GLY A 5 -14.31 26.69 -5.94
C GLY A 5 -15.69 26.11 -6.22
N ALA A 6 -16.43 26.69 -7.17
CA ALA A 6 -17.71 26.23 -7.68
C ALA A 6 -17.64 24.82 -8.28
N SER A 7 -17.29 23.83 -7.48
CA SER A 7 -17.51 22.43 -7.74
C SER A 7 -19.01 22.24 -7.60
N ARG A 8 -19.67 21.74 -8.64
CA ARG A 8 -20.81 20.83 -8.41
C ARG A 8 -20.43 20.01 -7.17
N LYS A 9 -21.26 20.05 -6.11
CA LYS A 9 -21.06 19.26 -4.88
C LYS A 9 -20.45 17.91 -5.29
N PRO A 10 -19.44 17.35 -4.60
CA PRO A 10 -19.04 15.97 -4.87
C PRO A 10 -20.33 15.17 -4.87
N THR A 11 -20.73 14.70 -6.05
CA THR A 11 -22.08 14.20 -6.27
C THR A 11 -22.25 13.12 -5.24
N LEU A 12 -23.15 13.34 -4.26
CA LEU A 12 -23.29 12.40 -3.14
C LEU A 12 -23.42 11.03 -3.77
N THR A 13 -22.49 10.12 -3.44
CA THR A 13 -22.51 8.82 -4.09
C THR A 13 -23.91 8.21 -3.91
N PRO A 14 -24.44 7.48 -4.90
CA PRO A 14 -25.77 6.90 -4.79
C PRO A 14 -26.04 6.21 -3.44
N LYS A 15 -25.03 5.49 -2.92
CA LYS A 15 -25.07 4.87 -1.59
C LYS A 15 -25.25 5.87 -0.44
N ALA A 16 -24.57 7.03 -0.48
CA ALA A 16 -24.69 8.07 0.54
C ALA A 16 -26.09 8.74 0.54
N VAL A 17 -26.68 8.94 -0.65
CA VAL A 17 -28.05 9.48 -0.77
C VAL A 17 -29.08 8.52 -0.16
N ILE A 18 -28.97 7.22 -0.47
CA ILE A 18 -29.82 6.19 0.14
C ILE A 18 -29.64 6.15 1.66
N HIS A 19 -28.41 6.19 2.15
CA HIS A 19 -28.12 6.22 3.59
C HIS A 19 -28.69 7.49 4.26
N GLN A 20 -28.63 8.66 3.61
CA GLN A 20 -29.19 9.89 4.17
C GLN A 20 -30.72 9.81 4.36
N LYS A 21 -31.43 9.15 3.43
CA LYS A 21 -32.89 9.04 3.48
C LYS A 21 -33.39 7.88 4.35
N TYR A 22 -32.74 6.72 4.29
CA TYR A 22 -33.20 5.49 4.93
C TYR A 22 -32.34 5.06 6.13
N GLY A 23 -31.11 5.58 6.27
CA GLY A 23 -30.20 5.26 7.37
C GLY A 23 -29.94 3.77 7.51
N SER A 24 -30.06 3.26 8.73
CA SER A 24 -29.90 1.84 9.07
C SER A 24 -30.97 0.91 8.49
N LYS A 25 -32.02 1.46 7.85
CA LYS A 25 -33.09 0.66 7.22
C LYS A 25 -32.72 0.15 5.82
N ALA A 26 -31.59 0.58 5.26
CA ALA A 26 -31.08 0.09 3.98
C ALA A 26 -30.14 -1.11 4.17
N CYS A 27 -30.47 -2.27 3.57
CA CYS A 27 -29.68 -3.49 3.69
C CYS A 27 -29.10 -3.90 2.33
N TYR A 28 -27.77 -3.89 2.21
CA TYR A 28 -27.04 -4.35 1.02
C TYR A 28 -26.60 -5.81 1.21
N LYS A 29 -27.06 -6.71 0.34
CA LYS A 29 -26.65 -8.13 0.30
C LYS A 29 -25.85 -8.39 -0.97
N ILE A 30 -24.62 -8.90 -0.83
CA ILE A 30 -23.73 -9.18 -1.97
C ILE A 30 -23.77 -10.67 -2.30
N GLU A 31 -23.97 -10.98 -3.58
CA GLU A 31 -23.94 -12.31 -4.17
C GLU A 31 -22.70 -12.45 -5.07
N GLU A 32 -22.04 -13.60 -5.01
CA GLU A 32 -20.87 -13.93 -5.84
C GLU A 32 -21.33 -14.75 -7.06
N VAL A 33 -21.20 -14.16 -8.24
CA VAL A 33 -21.58 -14.75 -9.52
C VAL A 33 -20.32 -15.28 -10.19
N HIS A 34 -20.28 -16.58 -10.40
CA HIS A 34 -19.16 -17.25 -11.07
C HIS A 34 -19.52 -17.41 -12.55
N GLU A 35 -18.86 -16.63 -13.41
CA GLU A 35 -19.02 -16.80 -14.86
C GLU A 35 -18.08 -17.91 -15.36
N PRO A 36 -18.54 -18.78 -16.28
CA PRO A 36 -17.65 -19.75 -16.91
C PRO A 36 -16.50 -18.99 -17.62
N PRO A 37 -15.25 -19.50 -17.56
CA PRO A 37 -14.13 -18.83 -18.20
C PRO A 37 -14.37 -18.68 -19.72
N PRO A 38 -14.13 -17.50 -20.32
CA PRO A 38 -14.41 -17.24 -21.74
C PRO A 38 -13.59 -18.13 -22.68
N ASN A 39 -12.41 -18.60 -22.24
CA ASN A 39 -11.55 -19.55 -22.96
C ASN A 39 -11.52 -20.90 -22.23
N GLY A 40 -12.69 -21.49 -21.99
CA GLY A 40 -12.79 -22.84 -21.45
C GLY A 40 -12.15 -23.83 -22.42
N CYS A 41 -10.97 -24.36 -22.08
CA CYS A 41 -10.30 -25.39 -22.89
C CYS A 41 -11.06 -26.72 -22.73
N PRO A 42 -11.73 -27.24 -23.77
CA PRO A 42 -12.50 -28.47 -23.69
C PRO A 42 -11.56 -29.66 -23.39
N GLY A 43 -12.01 -30.58 -22.54
CA GLY A 43 -11.24 -31.78 -22.17
C GLY A 43 -10.15 -31.58 -21.10
N LEU A 44 -9.97 -30.37 -20.57
CA LEU A 44 -9.05 -30.14 -19.45
C LEU A 44 -9.63 -30.73 -18.15
N ALA A 45 -8.93 -31.72 -17.57
CA ALA A 45 -9.34 -32.35 -16.30
C ALA A 45 -9.17 -31.43 -15.07
N ILE A 46 -8.61 -30.23 -15.25
CA ILE A 46 -8.28 -29.26 -14.21
C ILE A 46 -9.42 -28.24 -14.07
N ALA A 47 -10.07 -28.21 -12.90
CA ALA A 47 -11.15 -27.26 -12.62
C ALA A 47 -10.65 -25.81 -12.65
N GLN A 48 -11.04 -25.05 -13.67
CA GLN A 48 -10.75 -23.63 -13.76
C GLN A 48 -11.75 -22.83 -12.92
N LYS A 49 -11.27 -22.04 -11.96
CA LYS A 49 -12.11 -21.03 -11.30
C LYS A 49 -12.32 -19.86 -12.27
N GLY A 50 -13.57 -19.63 -12.66
CA GLY A 50 -13.96 -18.48 -13.47
C GLY A 50 -13.79 -17.15 -12.74
N VAL A 51 -13.93 -16.05 -13.48
CA VAL A 51 -13.88 -14.70 -12.91
C VAL A 51 -15.05 -14.55 -11.94
N CYS A 52 -14.74 -14.27 -10.68
CA CYS A 52 -15.75 -14.00 -9.65
C CYS A 52 -16.24 -12.56 -9.82
N SER A 53 -17.47 -12.41 -10.31
CA SER A 53 -18.20 -11.16 -10.37
C SER A 53 -19.11 -11.02 -9.16
N PHE A 54 -19.54 -9.81 -8.85
CA PHE A 54 -20.40 -9.49 -7.71
C PHE A 54 -21.68 -8.84 -8.19
N ARG A 55 -22.77 -9.22 -7.55
CA ARG A 55 -24.09 -8.60 -7.70
C ARG A 55 -24.57 -8.16 -6.32
N CYS A 56 -25.28 -7.04 -6.24
CA CYS A 56 -25.81 -6.53 -4.98
C CYS A 56 -27.34 -6.46 -5.03
N ASN A 57 -27.99 -7.03 -4.03
CA ASN A 57 -29.40 -6.83 -3.73
C ASN A 57 -29.52 -5.81 -2.58
N LEU A 58 -30.11 -4.65 -2.88
CA LEU A 58 -30.45 -3.60 -1.93
C LEU A 58 -31.91 -3.73 -1.52
N GLU A 59 -32.14 -4.02 -0.24
CA GLU A 59 -33.45 -4.04 0.39
C GLU A 59 -33.69 -2.71 1.13
N LEU A 60 -34.72 -1.99 0.70
CA LEU A 60 -35.25 -0.79 1.34
C LEU A 60 -36.68 -1.07 1.86
N PRO A 61 -37.21 -0.26 2.80
CA PRO A 61 -38.59 -0.42 3.28
C PRO A 61 -39.64 -0.39 2.16
N ASP A 62 -39.37 0.39 1.11
CA ASP A 62 -40.35 0.64 0.04
C ASP A 62 -40.14 -0.28 -1.18
N ILE A 63 -38.88 -0.68 -1.46
CA ILE A 63 -38.51 -1.44 -2.66
C ILE A 63 -37.32 -2.38 -2.41
N SER A 64 -37.18 -3.40 -3.25
CA SER A 64 -35.96 -4.19 -3.38
C SER A 64 -35.40 -4.07 -4.80
N VAL A 65 -34.08 -3.92 -4.90
CA VAL A 65 -33.38 -3.63 -6.16
C VAL A 65 -32.16 -4.52 -6.27
N VAL A 66 -31.90 -5.04 -7.47
CA VAL A 66 -30.75 -5.88 -7.77
C VAL A 66 -29.90 -5.21 -8.84
N SER A 67 -28.59 -5.10 -8.61
CA SER A 67 -27.63 -4.54 -9.57
C SER A 67 -27.32 -5.50 -10.73
N GLY A 68 -26.62 -5.01 -11.75
CA GLY A 68 -25.87 -5.86 -12.69
C GLY A 68 -24.71 -6.62 -12.02
N THR A 69 -23.94 -7.34 -12.82
CA THR A 69 -22.71 -8.01 -12.38
C THR A 69 -21.49 -7.09 -12.55
N PHE A 70 -20.65 -6.99 -11.52
CA PHE A 70 -19.48 -6.11 -11.49
C PHE A 70 -18.25 -6.84 -10.94
N LYS A 71 -17.05 -6.48 -11.40
CA LYS A 71 -15.79 -7.07 -10.88
C LYS A 71 -15.49 -6.67 -9.43
N ARG A 72 -16.08 -5.59 -8.91
CA ARG A 72 -15.85 -5.09 -7.54
C ARG A 72 -17.15 -5.02 -6.75
N LYS A 73 -17.09 -5.44 -5.48
CA LYS A 73 -18.20 -5.38 -4.52
C LYS A 73 -18.79 -3.97 -4.38
N ARG A 74 -17.93 -2.94 -4.30
CA ARG A 74 -18.37 -1.54 -4.13
C ARG A 74 -19.16 -1.02 -5.34
N ASP A 75 -18.78 -1.40 -6.54
CA ASP A 75 -19.43 -0.92 -7.77
C ASP A 75 -20.84 -1.53 -7.89
N ALA A 76 -20.99 -2.80 -7.51
CA ALA A 76 -22.30 -3.45 -7.41
C ALA A 76 -23.22 -2.75 -6.38
N GLU A 77 -22.69 -2.38 -5.20
CA GLU A 77 -23.46 -1.63 -4.20
C GLU A 77 -23.88 -0.23 -4.69
N GLN A 78 -22.98 0.49 -5.38
CA GLN A 78 -23.30 1.81 -5.94
C GLN A 78 -24.36 1.70 -7.04
N SER A 79 -24.24 0.73 -7.94
CA SER A 79 -25.23 0.47 -8.99
C SER A 79 -26.61 0.10 -8.40
N ALA A 80 -26.66 -0.74 -7.37
CA ALA A 80 -27.92 -1.05 -6.68
C ALA A 80 -28.57 0.21 -6.07
N ALA A 81 -27.76 1.09 -5.47
CA ALA A 81 -28.23 2.34 -4.91
C ALA A 81 -28.71 3.33 -6.00
N GLU A 82 -28.03 3.39 -7.14
CA GLU A 82 -28.41 4.24 -8.28
C GLU A 82 -29.75 3.83 -8.88
N ILE A 83 -29.95 2.53 -9.13
CA ILE A 83 -31.23 2.00 -9.60
C ILE A 83 -32.34 2.26 -8.56
N ALA A 84 -32.04 2.19 -7.27
CA ALA A 84 -33.00 2.53 -6.22
C ALA A 84 -33.38 4.02 -6.22
N ILE A 85 -32.41 4.92 -6.41
CA ILE A 85 -32.66 6.37 -6.53
C ILE A 85 -33.56 6.67 -7.73
N GLU A 86 -33.28 6.06 -8.88
CA GLU A 86 -34.09 6.20 -10.09
C GLU A 86 -35.52 5.70 -9.87
N LYS A 87 -35.69 4.49 -9.30
CA LYS A 87 -37.01 3.90 -9.03
C LYS A 87 -37.83 4.69 -8.00
N LEU A 88 -37.17 5.30 -7.01
CA LEU A 88 -37.82 6.11 -5.98
C LEU A 88 -38.04 7.57 -6.43
N GLY A 89 -37.59 7.94 -7.63
CA GLY A 89 -37.69 9.31 -8.15
C GLY A 89 -36.96 10.33 -7.26
N ILE A 90 -35.90 9.93 -6.54
CA ILE A 90 -35.17 10.84 -5.65
C ILE A 90 -34.37 11.80 -6.51
N HIS A 91 -34.78 13.07 -6.54
CA HIS A 91 -34.05 14.11 -7.25
C HIS A 91 -32.77 14.44 -6.49
N THR A 92 -31.61 14.09 -7.07
CA THR A 92 -30.28 14.31 -6.47
C THR A 92 -29.80 15.76 -6.55
N ARG A 93 -30.46 16.59 -7.36
CA ARG A 93 -30.34 18.05 -7.29
C ARG A 93 -31.17 18.53 -6.10
N THR A 94 -30.54 18.66 -4.93
CA THR A 94 -31.05 19.59 -3.91
C THR A 94 -31.20 20.95 -4.58
N ASN A 95 -32.41 21.48 -4.73
CA ASN A 95 -32.59 22.88 -5.08
C ASN A 95 -31.80 23.70 -4.07
N ASP A 96 -30.95 24.60 -4.54
CA ASP A 96 -30.24 25.50 -3.65
C ASP A 96 -31.30 26.37 -2.93
N PRO A 97 -31.25 26.48 -1.60
CA PRO A 97 -32.24 27.24 -0.86
C PRO A 97 -32.19 28.71 -1.27
N THR A 98 -33.34 29.36 -1.23
CA THR A 98 -33.41 30.80 -1.51
C THR A 98 -32.62 31.59 -0.47
N ALA A 99 -32.21 32.82 -0.81
CA ALA A 99 -31.48 33.68 0.12
C ALA A 99 -32.30 33.98 1.38
N GLU A 100 -33.63 34.08 1.27
CA GLU A 100 -34.55 34.29 2.41
C GLU A 100 -34.64 33.07 3.32
N GLU A 101 -34.84 31.87 2.76
CA GLU A 101 -34.83 30.61 3.54
C GLU A 101 -33.48 30.41 4.25
N SER A 102 -32.38 30.78 3.57
CA SER A 102 -31.03 30.73 4.14
C SER A 102 -30.84 31.72 5.29
N TRP A 103 -31.44 32.91 5.20
CA TRP A 103 -31.46 33.90 6.28
C TRP A 103 -32.25 33.41 7.50
N ASP A 104 -33.44 32.85 7.30
CA ASP A 104 -34.28 32.35 8.38
C ASP A 104 -33.62 31.17 9.08
N GLU A 105 -33.00 30.26 8.32
CA GLU A 105 -32.25 29.13 8.86
C GLU A 105 -30.99 29.59 9.62
N LEU A 106 -30.32 30.64 9.15
CA LEU A 106 -29.18 31.25 9.85
C LEU A 106 -29.61 31.83 11.20
N VAL A 107 -30.72 32.57 11.24
CA VAL A 107 -31.30 33.13 12.47
C VAL A 107 -31.71 32.01 13.44
N ALA A 108 -32.42 30.98 12.94
CA ALA A 108 -32.81 29.83 13.74
C ALA A 108 -31.60 29.10 14.33
N ARG A 109 -30.54 28.92 13.53
CA ARG A 109 -29.30 28.28 13.98
C ARG A 109 -28.63 29.08 15.09
N ILE A 110 -28.50 30.41 14.95
CA ILE A 110 -27.93 31.27 16.01
C ILE A 110 -28.77 31.17 17.29
N ASN A 111 -30.09 31.26 17.18
CA ASN A 111 -30.97 31.14 18.35
C ASN A 111 -30.78 29.79 19.08
N TYR A 112 -30.64 28.69 18.33
CA TYR A 112 -30.36 27.38 18.89
C TYR A 112 -29.01 27.32 19.61
N LEU A 113 -27.94 27.92 19.06
CA LEU A 113 -26.61 27.93 19.70
C LEU A 113 -26.63 28.60 21.08
N PHE A 114 -27.49 29.59 21.31
CA PHE A 114 -27.64 30.27 22.61
C PHE A 114 -28.77 29.69 23.50
N SER A 115 -29.33 28.54 23.11
CA SER A 115 -30.36 27.85 23.88
C SER A 115 -29.78 27.07 25.08
N ASN A 116 -30.63 26.73 26.05
CA ASN A 116 -30.24 25.88 27.18
C ASN A 116 -29.81 24.48 26.73
N GLU A 117 -30.44 23.95 25.68
CA GLU A 117 -30.19 22.60 25.16
C GLU A 117 -28.78 22.49 24.56
N PHE A 118 -28.32 23.55 23.88
CA PHE A 118 -27.03 23.54 23.20
C PHE A 118 -25.84 23.54 24.16
N LEU A 119 -25.93 24.24 25.30
CA LEU A 119 -24.85 24.28 26.30
C LEU A 119 -24.47 22.87 26.80
N SER A 120 -25.45 21.96 26.84
CA SER A 120 -25.28 20.56 27.23
C SER A 120 -24.94 19.62 26.06
N ALA A 121 -25.03 20.10 24.82
CA ALA A 121 -24.78 19.28 23.63
C ALA A 121 -23.31 18.86 23.52
N LEU A 122 -23.07 17.72 22.89
CA LEU A 122 -21.72 17.26 22.60
C LEU A 122 -21.23 17.84 21.26
N HIS A 123 -20.74 19.07 21.31
CA HIS A 123 -20.27 19.83 20.14
C HIS A 123 -19.04 20.69 20.53
N PRO A 124 -18.00 20.86 19.67
CA PRO A 124 -16.87 21.75 19.94
C PRO A 124 -17.25 23.12 20.50
N LEU A 125 -18.13 23.85 19.79
CA LEU A 125 -18.70 25.12 20.25
C LEU A 125 -19.30 25.08 21.66
N SER A 126 -19.95 23.99 22.08
CA SER A 126 -20.50 23.93 23.45
C SER A 126 -19.43 24.13 24.53
N GLY A 127 -18.18 23.68 24.28
CA GLY A 127 -17.06 23.88 25.19
C GLY A 127 -16.68 25.35 25.32
N HIS A 128 -16.61 26.07 24.20
CA HIS A 128 -16.43 27.51 24.21
C HIS A 128 -17.54 28.25 24.95
N PHE A 129 -18.79 27.81 24.80
CA PHE A 129 -19.93 28.42 25.51
C PHE A 129 -19.83 28.17 27.02
N ARG A 130 -19.41 26.96 27.46
CA ARG A 130 -19.16 26.66 28.87
C ARG A 130 -18.05 27.53 29.45
N ASP A 131 -16.90 27.60 28.80
CA ASP A 131 -15.79 28.43 29.28
C ASP A 131 -16.13 29.92 29.29
N ALA A 132 -16.92 30.38 28.32
CA ALA A 132 -17.40 31.76 28.31
C ALA A 132 -18.24 32.09 29.55
N THR A 133 -18.92 31.12 30.17
CA THR A 133 -19.62 31.31 31.44
C THR A 133 -18.69 31.41 32.65
N LEU A 134 -17.43 31.01 32.52
CA LEU A 134 -16.40 31.09 33.57
C LEU A 134 -15.51 32.33 33.43
N ARG A 135 -15.68 33.13 32.36
CA ARG A 135 -14.95 34.41 32.18
C ARG A 135 -15.40 35.43 33.22
N GLU A 136 -14.44 36.18 33.76
CA GLU A 136 -14.69 37.19 34.80
C GLU A 136 -15.03 38.57 34.21
N GLY A 137 -15.70 39.42 35.00
CA GLY A 137 -15.96 40.82 34.66
C GLY A 137 -16.88 41.02 33.45
N ASP A 138 -16.55 42.03 32.62
CA ASP A 138 -17.35 42.40 31.44
C ASP A 138 -17.38 41.32 30.36
N LEU A 139 -16.49 40.33 30.43
CA LEU A 139 -16.34 39.23 29.48
C LEU A 139 -17.28 38.04 29.77
N TYR A 140 -18.01 38.09 30.89
CA TYR A 140 -18.93 37.04 31.30
C TYR A 140 -19.97 36.69 30.22
N CYS A 141 -20.02 35.41 29.86
CA CYS A 141 -20.91 34.83 28.83
C CYS A 141 -20.76 35.42 27.42
N LEU A 142 -19.72 36.23 27.14
CA LEU A 142 -19.44 36.70 25.79
C LEU A 142 -18.69 35.62 25.01
N VAL A 143 -19.31 35.14 23.94
CA VAL A 143 -18.70 34.18 23.01
C VAL A 143 -18.18 34.92 21.78
N PRO A 144 -16.89 34.79 21.41
CA PRO A 144 -16.35 35.36 20.19
C PRO A 144 -17.06 34.85 18.93
N ILE A 145 -17.35 35.73 17.98
CA ILE A 145 -18.01 35.35 16.71
C ILE A 145 -17.08 34.51 15.83
N SER A 146 -15.77 34.75 15.89
CA SER A 146 -14.75 33.98 15.20
C SER A 146 -14.80 32.49 15.54
N VAL A 147 -15.16 32.15 16.79
CA VAL A 147 -15.36 30.78 17.26
C VAL A 147 -16.58 30.15 16.60
N ILE A 148 -17.72 30.84 16.58
CA ILE A 148 -18.97 30.38 15.95
C ILE A 148 -18.70 30.06 14.48
N PHE A 149 -18.03 30.98 13.78
CA PHE A 149 -17.63 30.81 12.38
C PHE A 149 -16.66 29.63 12.18
N ALA A 150 -15.65 29.48 13.02
CA ALA A 150 -14.58 28.49 12.83
C ALA A 150 -14.98 27.03 13.10
N TYR A 151 -16.02 26.81 13.92
CA TYR A 151 -16.43 25.48 14.38
C TYR A 151 -17.85 25.07 13.97
N ASP A 152 -18.65 25.94 13.34
CA ASP A 152 -19.93 25.57 12.72
C ASP A 152 -19.93 25.76 11.20
N ALA A 153 -19.61 24.70 10.48
CA ALA A 153 -19.59 24.71 9.01
C ALA A 153 -20.97 25.00 8.38
N ARG A 154 -22.08 24.77 9.10
CA ARG A 154 -23.42 25.09 8.63
C ARG A 154 -23.58 26.61 8.48
N MET A 155 -23.01 27.38 9.40
CA MET A 155 -23.01 28.85 9.35
C MET A 155 -22.34 29.35 8.07
N CYS A 156 -21.15 28.85 7.76
CA CYS A 156 -20.43 29.22 6.54
C CYS A 156 -21.23 28.88 5.27
N ASN A 157 -21.89 27.73 5.23
CA ASN A 157 -22.67 27.33 4.05
C ASN A 157 -23.93 28.19 3.88
N LEU A 158 -24.65 28.47 4.96
CA LEU A 158 -25.82 29.37 4.94
C LEU A 158 -25.41 30.80 4.51
N SER A 159 -24.30 31.31 5.04
CA SER A 159 -23.78 32.63 4.66
C SER A 159 -23.36 32.71 3.19
N LYS A 160 -22.82 31.63 2.60
CA LYS A 160 -22.52 31.59 1.14
C LYS A 160 -23.77 31.67 0.27
N TRP A 161 -24.90 31.10 0.73
CA TRP A 161 -26.17 31.18 0.02
C TRP A 161 -26.84 32.55 0.16
N ILE A 162 -26.58 33.23 1.27
CA ILE A 162 -27.00 34.61 1.51
C ILE A 162 -26.18 35.59 0.66
N ASP A 163 -24.86 35.42 0.68
CA ASP A 163 -23.91 36.28 -0.02
C ASP A 163 -22.79 35.44 -0.66
N PRO A 164 -22.80 35.29 -2.00
CA PRO A 164 -21.76 34.56 -2.72
C PRO A 164 -20.35 35.12 -2.51
N TRP A 165 -20.19 36.40 -2.16
CA TRP A 165 -18.88 37.01 -1.91
C TRP A 165 -18.15 36.41 -0.70
N VAL A 166 -18.88 35.73 0.20
CA VAL A 166 -18.32 34.94 1.31
C VAL A 166 -17.39 33.84 0.81
N GLU A 167 -17.57 33.35 -0.42
CA GLU A 167 -16.65 32.37 -1.02
C GLU A 167 -15.26 32.97 -1.26
N SER A 168 -15.20 34.21 -1.72
CA SER A 168 -13.96 34.96 -1.97
C SER A 168 -13.32 35.44 -0.67
N ASN A 169 -14.11 35.88 0.31
CA ASN A 169 -13.62 36.32 1.61
C ASN A 169 -14.42 35.68 2.76
N PRO A 170 -13.89 34.62 3.41
CA PRO A 170 -14.58 33.92 4.48
C PRO A 170 -14.93 34.78 5.71
N TYR A 171 -14.27 35.92 5.91
CA TYR A 171 -14.55 36.81 7.03
C TYR A 171 -15.88 37.56 6.87
N LEU A 172 -16.47 37.61 5.66
CA LEU A 172 -17.81 38.16 5.40
C LEU A 172 -18.94 37.37 6.10
N VAL A 173 -18.65 36.18 6.66
CA VAL A 173 -19.57 35.48 7.55
C VAL A 173 -19.86 36.29 8.83
N ILE A 174 -18.88 37.05 9.34
CA ILE A 174 -19.02 37.80 10.60
C ILE A 174 -20.14 38.85 10.52
N PRO A 175 -20.20 39.74 9.50
CA PRO A 175 -21.34 40.62 9.29
C PRO A 175 -22.68 39.89 9.15
N CYS A 176 -22.72 38.73 8.49
CA CYS A 176 -23.94 37.93 8.36
C CYS A 176 -24.44 37.44 9.73
N ILE A 177 -23.53 36.94 10.58
CA ILE A 177 -23.84 36.51 11.95
C ILE A 177 -24.37 37.69 12.78
N LEU A 178 -23.72 38.86 12.69
CA LEU A 178 -24.14 40.06 13.42
C LEU A 178 -25.53 40.55 13.01
N ARG A 179 -25.83 40.58 11.71
CA ARG A 179 -27.17 40.93 11.21
C ARG A 179 -28.23 39.94 11.67
N ALA A 180 -27.92 38.64 11.67
CA ALA A 180 -28.84 37.62 12.16
C ALA A 180 -29.03 37.70 13.69
N ALA A 181 -27.97 38.00 14.45
CA ALA A 181 -28.06 38.23 15.90
C ALA A 181 -28.86 39.51 16.24
N ALA A 182 -28.77 40.56 15.41
CA ALA A 182 -29.56 41.78 15.56
C ALA A 182 -31.07 41.53 15.40
N LYS A 183 -31.48 40.58 14.54
CA LYS A 183 -32.88 40.11 14.44
C LYS A 183 -33.37 39.39 15.71
N LEU A 184 -32.47 38.93 16.56
CA LEU A 184 -32.73 38.23 17.82
C LEU A 184 -32.53 39.12 19.05
N SER A 185 -32.64 40.45 18.90
CA SER A 185 -32.37 41.44 19.93
C SER A 185 -33.13 41.23 21.24
N GLU A 186 -34.29 40.58 21.25
CA GLU A 186 -35.03 40.23 22.47
C GLU A 186 -34.34 39.15 23.33
N SER A 187 -33.53 38.29 22.71
CA SER A 187 -32.89 37.13 23.36
C SER A 187 -31.37 37.28 23.50
N LEU A 188 -30.73 37.99 22.57
CA LEU A 188 -29.30 38.17 22.48
C LEU A 188 -28.88 39.63 22.68
N TYR A 189 -27.68 39.83 23.20
CA TYR A 189 -27.03 41.12 23.32
C TYR A 189 -25.70 41.08 22.58
N VAL A 190 -25.54 42.03 21.66
CA VAL A 190 -24.31 42.27 20.91
C VAL A 190 -23.74 43.60 21.40
N PRO A 191 -22.58 43.60 22.10
CA PRO A 191 -21.96 44.84 22.53
C PRO A 191 -21.50 45.69 21.33
N LYS A 192 -21.68 47.02 21.39
CA LYS A 192 -21.25 47.92 20.31
C LYS A 192 -19.72 47.86 20.13
N GLY A 193 -19.26 47.67 18.90
CA GLY A 193 -17.84 47.62 18.56
C GLY A 193 -17.10 46.37 19.04
N GLN A 194 -17.81 45.31 19.49
CA GLN A 194 -17.22 44.03 19.85
C GLN A 194 -17.69 42.91 18.92
N LEU A 195 -16.80 41.97 18.61
CA LEU A 195 -17.08 40.79 17.80
C LEU A 195 -17.48 39.59 18.67
N SER A 196 -18.41 39.82 19.59
CA SER A 196 -18.88 38.82 20.55
C SER A 196 -20.39 38.92 20.75
N ILE A 197 -21.00 37.80 21.14
CA ILE A 197 -22.44 37.70 21.38
C ILE A 197 -22.64 37.07 22.76
N ARG A 198 -23.55 37.63 23.56
CA ARG A 198 -24.02 36.99 24.80
C ARG A 198 -25.53 36.87 24.80
N ARG A 199 -26.02 35.96 25.63
CA ARG A 199 -27.45 35.88 25.96
C ARG A 199 -27.84 37.04 26.89
N LYS A 200 -29.04 37.60 26.72
CA LYS A 200 -29.58 38.61 27.63
C LYS A 200 -29.96 38.03 29.00
N ASN A 201 -30.62 36.88 28.98
CA ASN A 201 -31.02 36.16 30.20
C ASN A 201 -29.91 35.17 30.61
N PRO A 202 -29.55 35.08 31.90
CA PRO A 202 -28.58 34.10 32.37
C PRO A 202 -29.11 32.67 32.17
N TYR A 203 -28.19 31.70 32.09
CA TYR A 203 -28.58 30.29 32.10
C TYR A 203 -29.21 29.92 33.45
N PRO A 204 -30.26 29.07 33.46
CA PRO A 204 -30.86 28.58 34.71
C PRO A 204 -29.82 27.88 35.60
N SER A 205 -29.94 28.05 36.91
CA SER A 205 -28.98 27.51 37.89
C SER A 205 -28.85 25.98 37.83
N GLU A 206 -29.89 25.25 37.42
CA GLU A 206 -29.82 23.79 37.23
C GLU A 206 -28.90 23.39 36.06
N VAL A 207 -28.89 24.18 34.99
CA VAL A 207 -28.04 23.93 33.82
C VAL A 207 -26.58 24.24 34.16
N MET A 208 -26.35 25.33 34.90
CA MET A 208 -25.01 25.75 35.35
C MET A 208 -24.39 24.78 36.37
N THR A 209 -25.17 24.31 37.35
CA THR A 209 -24.67 23.33 38.34
C THR A 209 -24.27 22.02 37.69
N SER A 210 -25.05 21.51 36.73
CA SER A 210 -24.72 20.29 35.98
C SER A 210 -23.43 20.39 35.14
N THR A 211 -23.08 21.58 34.68
CA THR A 211 -21.87 21.82 33.87
C THR A 211 -20.63 22.05 34.73
N VAL A 212 -20.76 22.72 35.88
CA VAL A 212 -19.66 22.98 36.82
C VAL A 212 -19.27 21.73 37.64
N THR A 213 -20.20 20.85 37.98
CA THR A 213 -19.86 19.59 38.68
C THR A 213 -19.05 18.61 37.81
N GLU A 214 -19.13 18.71 36.48
CA GLU A 214 -18.38 17.84 35.57
C GLU A 214 -16.95 18.34 35.25
N SER A 215 -16.65 19.64 35.46
CA SER A 215 -15.36 20.25 35.09
C SER A 215 -14.32 20.32 36.24
N SER A 216 -14.61 19.70 37.39
CA SER A 216 -13.88 19.91 38.65
C SER A 216 -12.71 18.93 38.93
N LEU A 217 -12.12 18.32 37.90
CA LEU A 217 -11.04 17.32 38.06
C LEU A 217 -9.84 17.52 37.13
N SER A 218 -9.10 18.62 37.30
CA SER A 218 -7.63 18.61 37.23
C SER A 218 -7.08 19.95 37.78
N SER A 219 -6.48 19.92 38.97
CA SER A 219 -5.72 21.06 39.53
C SER A 219 -4.26 21.08 39.05
N GLU A 220 -3.93 20.31 38.01
CA GLU A 220 -2.59 20.26 37.44
C GLU A 220 -2.39 21.41 36.45
N ARG A 221 -1.26 22.11 36.57
CA ARG A 221 -0.88 23.14 35.60
C ARG A 221 -0.54 22.47 34.27
N SER A 222 -1.37 22.68 33.25
CA SER A 222 -1.07 22.26 31.88
C SER A 222 -0.30 23.37 31.16
N LEU A 223 1.02 23.18 31.02
CA LEU A 223 1.85 24.02 30.16
C LEU A 223 1.86 23.44 28.75
N ILE A 224 1.60 24.26 27.73
CA ILE A 224 1.61 23.84 26.32
C ILE A 224 2.59 24.69 25.51
N GLU A 225 3.36 24.04 24.66
CA GLU A 225 4.20 24.69 23.66
C GLU A 225 3.38 25.07 22.41
N VAL A 226 3.51 26.31 21.95
CA VAL A 226 2.90 26.85 20.72
C VAL A 226 3.92 27.65 19.93
N VAL A 227 3.65 27.95 18.64
CA VAL A 227 4.58 28.68 17.78
C VAL A 227 4.04 30.06 17.41
N ARG A 228 4.83 31.13 17.59
CA ARG A 228 4.54 32.47 17.09
C ARG A 228 5.21 32.71 15.74
N ILE A 229 4.40 33.11 14.78
CA ILE A 229 4.80 33.43 13.41
C ILE A 229 4.65 34.95 13.21
N PRO A 230 5.75 35.72 13.25
CA PRO A 230 5.69 37.15 13.01
C PRO A 230 5.38 37.46 11.54
N HIS A 231 4.72 38.58 11.27
CA HIS A 231 4.42 39.01 9.90
C HIS A 231 5.65 39.47 9.12
N LEU A 232 6.64 40.07 9.79
CA LEU A 232 7.89 40.49 9.17
C LEU A 232 8.82 39.29 8.96
N LEU A 233 9.31 39.11 7.73
CA LEU A 233 10.15 37.97 7.34
C LEU A 233 11.54 37.98 7.99
N ASP A 234 12.03 39.15 8.40
CA ASP A 234 13.32 39.32 9.09
C ASP A 234 13.28 38.86 10.55
N LYS A 235 12.10 38.78 11.16
CA LYS A 235 11.90 38.23 12.51
C LYS A 235 11.79 36.70 12.49
N PRO A 236 12.50 35.99 13.40
CA PRO A 236 12.46 34.54 13.47
C PRO A 236 11.10 34.04 13.96
N VAL A 237 10.77 32.79 13.63
CA VAL A 237 9.64 32.07 14.21
C VAL A 237 10.08 31.54 15.56
N GLU A 238 9.26 31.72 16.59
CA GLU A 238 9.63 31.44 17.98
C GLU A 238 8.65 30.48 18.65
N SER A 239 9.13 29.69 19.61
CA SER A 239 8.30 28.86 20.47
C SER A 239 7.90 29.63 21.75
N ILE A 240 6.65 29.50 22.16
CA ILE A 240 6.06 30.15 23.34
C ILE A 240 5.37 29.08 24.19
N ILE A 241 5.44 29.21 25.53
CA ILE A 241 4.75 28.33 26.46
C ILE A 241 3.51 29.04 27.01
N LEU A 242 2.33 28.45 26.83
CA LEU A 242 1.07 28.93 27.41
C LEU A 242 0.72 28.11 28.67
N ASP A 243 0.20 28.79 29.70
CA ASP A 243 -0.32 28.17 30.91
C ASP A 243 -1.86 28.05 30.83
N LEU A 244 -2.36 26.82 30.64
CA LEU A 244 -3.78 26.49 30.52
C LEU A 244 -4.46 26.19 31.87
N SER A 245 -3.89 26.64 33.00
CA SER A 245 -4.46 26.44 34.34
C SER A 245 -5.96 26.82 34.45
N PRO A 246 -6.72 26.16 35.36
CA PRO A 246 -8.16 25.90 35.21
C PRO A 246 -9.12 27.09 35.35
N THR A 247 -8.64 28.34 35.34
CA THR A 247 -9.47 29.53 35.59
C THR A 247 -9.49 30.54 34.46
N ARG A 248 -9.03 30.18 33.25
CA ARG A 248 -9.00 31.13 32.10
C ARG A 248 -9.42 30.47 30.79
N TYR A 249 -10.28 31.15 30.05
CA TYR A 249 -10.66 30.78 28.70
C TYR A 249 -9.43 30.85 27.79
N TYR A 250 -9.09 29.76 27.11
CA TYR A 250 -7.81 29.64 26.41
C TYR A 250 -7.58 30.70 25.31
N LEU A 251 -8.65 31.19 24.67
CA LEU A 251 -8.53 32.26 23.67
C LEU A 251 -8.14 33.61 24.29
N ASP A 252 -8.43 33.85 25.57
CA ASP A 252 -7.97 35.06 26.26
C ASP A 252 -6.45 35.03 26.47
N LEU A 253 -5.87 33.84 26.67
CA LEU A 253 -4.42 33.64 26.74
C LEU A 253 -3.77 33.94 25.38
N ILE A 254 -4.35 33.39 24.30
CA ILE A 254 -3.90 33.64 22.93
C ILE A 254 -4.03 35.13 22.58
N ALA A 255 -5.14 35.78 22.97
CA ALA A 255 -5.34 37.21 22.78
C ALA A 255 -4.23 38.02 23.43
N LYS A 256 -3.88 37.70 24.67
CA LYS A 256 -2.81 38.36 25.42
C LYS A 256 -1.46 38.24 24.71
N GLU A 257 -1.10 37.06 24.22
CA GLU A 257 0.16 36.84 23.49
C GLU A 257 0.19 37.57 22.13
N LEU A 258 -0.96 37.80 21.52
CA LEU A 258 -1.11 38.65 20.32
C LEU A 258 -1.15 40.16 20.65
N GLY A 259 -1.05 40.55 21.92
CA GLY A 259 -1.12 41.95 22.35
C GLY A 259 -2.54 42.54 22.36
N LEU A 260 -3.56 41.69 22.42
CA LEU A 260 -4.98 42.07 22.41
C LEU A 260 -5.57 42.05 23.82
N CYS A 261 -6.57 42.90 24.06
CA CYS A 261 -7.26 42.98 25.36
C CYS A 261 -8.43 41.99 25.52
N ASP A 262 -8.91 41.36 24.44
CA ASP A 262 -10.10 40.49 24.44
C ASP A 262 -10.02 39.42 23.33
N ALA A 263 -10.36 38.18 23.67
CA ALA A 263 -10.56 37.08 22.72
C ALA A 263 -11.57 37.36 21.59
N ALA A 264 -12.51 38.30 21.77
CA ALA A 264 -13.41 38.72 20.70
C ALA A 264 -12.65 39.22 19.45
N LYS A 265 -11.44 39.76 19.63
CA LYS A 265 -10.60 40.27 18.53
C LYS A 265 -9.65 39.21 17.95
N VAL A 266 -9.74 37.96 18.38
CA VAL A 266 -8.91 36.86 17.86
C VAL A 266 -9.66 36.16 16.73
N PHE A 267 -9.07 36.14 15.54
CA PHE A 267 -9.54 35.34 14.41
C PHE A 267 -8.90 33.95 14.41
N ILE A 268 -9.62 32.99 13.86
CA ILE A 268 -9.24 31.58 13.85
C ILE A 268 -9.24 31.11 12.40
N SER A 269 -8.10 30.60 11.94
CA SER A 269 -7.95 30.06 10.60
C SER A 269 -8.71 28.74 10.43
N ARG A 270 -8.81 28.30 9.17
CA ARG A 270 -9.06 26.88 8.86
C ARG A 270 -7.99 25.99 9.48
N PRO A 271 -8.30 24.71 9.77
CA PRO A 271 -7.29 23.76 10.23
C PRO A 271 -6.10 23.66 9.26
N VAL A 272 -4.89 23.63 9.80
CA VAL A 272 -3.65 23.48 9.02
C VAL A 272 -3.24 22.01 9.00
N GLY A 273 -2.90 21.50 7.81
CA GLY A 273 -2.51 20.10 7.62
C GLY A 273 -3.71 19.18 7.31
N ARG A 274 -3.94 18.14 8.13
CA ARG A 274 -5.07 17.23 7.91
C ARG A 274 -6.38 17.89 8.33
N ALA A 275 -7.46 17.67 7.58
CA ALA A 275 -8.78 18.23 7.90
C ALA A 275 -9.38 17.76 9.24
N SER A 276 -8.80 16.71 9.84
CA SER A 276 -9.15 16.21 11.18
C SER A 276 -8.24 16.72 12.30
N SER A 277 -7.22 17.52 11.97
CA SER A 277 -6.36 18.17 12.96
C SER A 277 -7.09 19.35 13.61
N GLU A 278 -6.87 19.59 14.90
CA GLU A 278 -7.31 20.82 15.57
C GLU A 278 -6.24 21.93 15.52
N THR A 279 -5.11 21.69 14.84
CA THR A 279 -4.06 22.69 14.60
C THR A 279 -4.60 23.87 13.79
N ARG A 280 -4.56 25.07 14.36
CA ARG A 280 -5.07 26.31 13.75
C ARG A 280 -4.12 27.46 13.99
N LEU A 281 -4.24 28.48 13.14
CA LEU A 281 -3.59 29.78 13.31
C LEU A 281 -4.58 30.76 13.93
N TYR A 282 -4.10 31.47 14.95
CA TYR A 282 -4.82 32.50 15.68
C TYR A 282 -4.13 33.84 15.44
N PHE A 283 -4.87 34.87 15.06
CA PHE A 283 -4.30 36.18 14.69
C PHE A 283 -5.27 37.30 15.01
N ALA A 284 -4.79 38.54 14.99
CA ALA A 284 -5.59 39.71 15.33
C ALA A 284 -6.62 40.03 14.23
N ALA A 285 -7.82 40.46 14.65
CA ALA A 285 -8.77 41.10 13.77
C ALA A 285 -8.28 42.51 13.43
N SER A 286 -8.30 42.88 12.14
CA SER A 286 -7.89 44.21 11.69
C SER A 286 -8.71 45.33 12.33
N VAL A 287 -8.02 46.40 12.71
CA VAL A 287 -8.60 47.62 13.30
C VAL A 287 -9.59 48.30 12.33
N THR A 288 -9.33 48.26 11.04
CA THR A 288 -10.18 48.83 9.97
C THR A 288 -11.51 48.08 9.87
N PHE A 289 -11.47 46.74 9.93
CA PHE A 289 -12.68 45.91 9.94
C PHE A 289 -13.60 46.22 11.14
N LEU A 290 -13.02 46.51 12.30
CA LEU A 290 -13.77 46.90 13.50
C LEU A 290 -14.38 48.31 13.38
N SER A 291 -13.70 49.23 12.69
CA SER A 291 -14.16 50.60 12.44
C SER A 291 -15.32 50.65 11.43
N ASP A 292 -15.22 49.89 10.34
CA ASP A 292 -16.28 49.81 9.32
C ASP A 292 -17.56 49.18 9.86
N LEU A 293 -17.41 48.22 10.78
CA LEU A 293 -18.54 47.57 11.45
C LEU A 293 -19.31 48.50 12.39
N ALA A 294 -18.68 49.56 12.87
CA ALA A 294 -19.31 50.57 13.70
C ALA A 294 -20.12 51.61 12.90
N SER A 295 -19.93 51.70 11.57
CA SER A 295 -20.37 52.83 10.72
C SER A 295 -21.65 52.56 9.91
N ASP A 296 -22.62 51.84 10.49
CA ASP A 296 -23.89 51.36 9.91
C ASP A 296 -23.81 50.08 9.04
N LEU A 297 -24.53 49.06 9.51
CA LEU A 297 -24.59 47.69 9.00
C LEU A 297 -25.21 47.53 7.59
N LEU A 298 -25.47 48.60 6.85
CA LEU A 298 -26.31 48.59 5.63
C LEU A 298 -25.54 48.54 4.30
N ASP A 299 -24.31 49.05 4.19
CA ASP A 299 -23.54 49.08 2.92
C ASP A 299 -22.13 48.44 3.02
N PHE A 300 -22.04 47.25 3.61
CA PHE A 300 -20.84 46.40 3.57
C PHE A 300 -20.61 45.82 2.15
N LYS A 301 -20.18 46.63 1.19
CA LYS A 301 -19.78 46.18 -0.17
C LYS A 301 -18.44 46.71 -0.67
N GLU A 302 -17.84 47.68 0.01
CA GLU A 302 -16.49 48.13 -0.32
C GLU A 302 -15.44 47.23 0.32
N ALA A 303 -14.34 47.00 -0.40
CA ALA A 303 -13.32 46.03 -0.08
C ALA A 303 -12.74 46.28 1.33
N LEU A 304 -12.80 45.24 2.16
CA LEU A 304 -12.07 45.12 3.43
C LEU A 304 -10.59 45.52 3.23
N HIS A 305 -10.24 46.76 3.55
CA HIS A 305 -8.86 47.23 3.54
C HIS A 305 -8.21 46.87 4.87
N PHE A 306 -7.31 45.89 4.86
CA PHE A 306 -6.49 45.56 6.02
C PHE A 306 -5.28 46.51 6.05
N GLU A 307 -5.19 47.41 7.04
CA GLU A 307 -4.00 48.25 7.24
C GLU A 307 -2.77 47.43 7.70
N GLU A 308 -3.00 46.29 8.32
CA GLU A 308 -1.96 45.39 8.79
C GLU A 308 -1.31 44.63 7.62
N PRO A 309 0.02 44.47 7.61
CA PRO A 309 0.72 43.76 6.54
C PRO A 309 0.37 42.26 6.53
N LEU A 310 0.30 41.69 5.33
CA LEU A 310 0.06 40.27 5.11
C LEU A 310 1.21 39.43 5.71
N ASN A 311 0.86 38.46 6.55
CA ASN A 311 1.80 37.48 7.06
C ASN A 311 1.99 36.36 6.04
N ALA A 312 3.01 36.49 5.19
CA ALA A 312 3.27 35.54 4.11
C ALA A 312 3.43 34.09 4.62
N ARG A 313 4.11 33.88 5.75
CA ARG A 313 4.35 32.55 6.34
C ARG A 313 3.05 31.89 6.83
N ALA A 314 2.26 32.60 7.63
CA ALA A 314 0.99 32.09 8.14
C ALA A 314 -0.04 31.88 7.02
N THR A 315 -0.05 32.81 6.04
CA THR A 315 -0.90 32.72 4.85
C THR A 315 -0.54 31.51 4.00
N TYR A 316 0.75 31.23 3.77
CA TYR A 316 1.17 30.05 3.02
C TYR A 316 0.81 28.73 3.71
N LEU A 317 0.94 28.66 5.04
CA LEU A 317 0.59 27.46 5.80
C LEU A 317 -0.91 27.15 5.74
N SER A 318 -1.75 28.12 6.14
CA SER A 318 -3.21 27.97 6.15
C SER A 318 -3.82 27.98 4.74
N GLY A 319 -3.17 28.67 3.80
CA GLY A 319 -3.67 29.13 2.50
C GLY A 319 -4.80 30.17 2.58
N GLN A 320 -5.04 30.74 3.76
CA GLN A 320 -6.01 31.81 3.97
C GLN A 320 -5.24 33.09 4.25
N ASP A 321 -5.71 34.22 3.75
CA ASP A 321 -5.05 35.50 4.01
C ASP A 321 -5.10 35.81 5.51
N ILE A 322 -3.91 35.90 6.10
CA ILE A 322 -3.66 36.18 7.52
C ILE A 322 -2.80 37.43 7.59
N TYR A 323 -3.23 38.37 8.42
CA TYR A 323 -2.57 39.66 8.62
C TYR A 323 -1.98 39.75 10.03
N GLY A 324 -0.91 40.51 10.18
CA GLY A 324 -0.23 40.68 11.46
C GLY A 324 0.39 39.38 11.99
N ASP A 325 0.77 39.39 13.27
CA ASP A 325 1.37 38.22 13.91
C ASP A 325 0.33 37.11 14.12
N ALA A 326 0.77 35.86 14.04
CA ALA A 326 -0.10 34.70 14.23
C ALA A 326 0.50 33.69 15.23
N ILE A 327 -0.35 32.98 15.96
CA ILE A 327 0.00 31.88 16.84
C ILE A 327 -0.52 30.58 16.24
N LEU A 328 0.37 29.63 16.01
CA LEU A 328 0.05 28.27 15.59
C LEU A 328 -0.08 27.39 16.84
N ALA A 329 -1.27 26.84 17.08
CA ALA A 329 -1.52 25.99 18.24
C ALA A 329 -2.50 24.86 17.93
N ASN A 330 -2.34 23.73 18.62
CA ASN A 330 -3.30 22.62 18.61
C ASN A 330 -4.09 22.64 19.92
N ILE A 331 -5.05 23.57 20.03
CA ILE A 331 -5.87 23.77 21.22
C ILE A 331 -7.32 23.93 20.77
N GLY A 332 -8.23 23.16 21.34
CA GLY A 332 -9.65 23.30 21.01
C GLY A 332 -10.52 22.22 21.63
N TYR A 333 -11.82 22.35 21.38
CA TYR A 333 -12.82 21.38 21.83
C TYR A 333 -13.12 20.37 20.74
N THR A 334 -13.26 19.10 21.11
CA THR A 334 -13.58 18.03 20.16
C THR A 334 -15.02 17.56 20.29
N TRP A 335 -15.52 16.84 19.28
CA TRP A 335 -16.83 16.19 19.33
C TRP A 335 -16.91 15.01 20.31
N LYS A 336 -15.79 14.62 20.93
CA LYS A 336 -15.68 13.38 21.72
C LYS A 336 -15.65 13.64 23.21
N SER A 337 -15.04 14.76 23.63
CA SER A 337 -14.90 15.14 25.04
C SER A 337 -15.54 16.51 25.31
N LYS A 338 -15.91 16.75 26.57
CA LYS A 338 -16.26 18.09 27.06
C LYS A 338 -15.02 18.86 27.53
N GLU A 339 -13.88 18.17 27.71
CA GLU A 339 -12.60 18.73 28.12
C GLU A 339 -11.87 19.40 26.95
N LEU A 340 -11.02 20.37 27.29
CA LEU A 340 -10.16 21.06 26.34
C LEU A 340 -9.07 20.10 25.86
N PHE A 341 -9.02 19.84 24.55
CA PHE A 341 -7.96 19.06 23.94
C PHE A 341 -6.79 19.96 23.58
N HIS A 342 -5.57 19.50 23.85
CA HIS A 342 -4.37 20.24 23.52
C HIS A 342 -3.16 19.33 23.25
N GLU A 343 -2.31 19.71 22.30
CA GLU A 343 -1.03 19.04 22.01
C GLU A 343 0.07 20.08 21.75
N ASN A 344 1.31 19.77 22.18
CA ASN A 344 2.45 20.65 21.94
C ASN A 344 2.73 20.79 20.44
N ILE A 345 2.83 22.04 19.98
CA ILE A 345 3.37 22.39 18.68
C ILE A 345 4.62 23.23 18.92
N GLY A 346 5.78 22.61 18.75
CA GLY A 346 7.07 23.30 18.74
C GLY A 346 7.54 23.68 17.33
N LEU A 347 8.73 24.29 17.26
CA LEU A 347 9.35 24.71 16.00
C LEU A 347 9.55 23.56 15.00
N GLN A 348 9.91 22.36 15.47
CA GLN A 348 10.04 21.19 14.61
C GLN A 348 8.74 20.91 13.83
N SER A 349 7.59 21.00 14.49
CA SER A 349 6.29 20.78 13.86
C SER A 349 6.02 21.83 12.77
N TYR A 350 6.36 23.10 13.04
CA TYR A 350 6.27 24.18 12.06
C TYR A 350 7.12 23.90 10.81
N TYR A 351 8.40 23.54 10.98
CA TYR A 351 9.28 23.26 9.84
C TYR A 351 8.87 21.99 9.08
N ARG A 352 8.39 20.95 9.78
CA ARG A 352 7.79 19.78 9.12
C ARG A 352 6.57 20.14 8.28
N MET A 353 5.71 21.04 8.76
CA MET A 353 4.57 21.54 7.99
C MET A 353 5.01 22.35 6.77
N LEU A 354 6.13 23.08 6.86
CA LEU A 354 6.71 23.87 5.77
C LEU A 354 7.30 22.96 4.68
N ILE A 355 8.17 22.01 5.03
CA ILE A 355 8.75 21.09 4.03
C ILE A 355 7.68 20.17 3.40
N ASN A 356 6.58 19.87 4.12
CA ASN A 356 5.46 19.11 3.56
C ASN A 356 4.70 19.83 2.43
N LYS A 357 5.09 21.07 2.10
CA LYS A 357 4.60 21.80 0.93
C LYS A 357 5.41 21.50 -0.34
N THR A 358 6.60 20.89 -0.24
CA THR A 358 7.48 20.62 -1.39
C THR A 358 7.46 19.14 -1.78
N PRO A 359 7.69 18.79 -3.07
CA PRO A 359 7.74 17.38 -3.50
C PRO A 359 8.74 16.54 -2.72
N SER A 360 10.00 17.00 -2.61
CA SER A 360 11.04 16.32 -1.85
C SER A 360 10.73 16.24 -0.37
N GLY A 361 10.16 17.28 0.23
CA GLY A 361 9.79 17.27 1.65
C GLY A 361 8.67 16.29 1.96
N ILE A 362 7.65 16.18 1.11
CA ILE A 362 6.59 15.16 1.25
C ILE A 362 7.19 13.75 1.20
N TYR A 363 8.08 13.49 0.23
CA TYR A 363 8.73 12.18 0.12
C TYR A 363 9.63 11.88 1.33
N LYS A 364 10.50 12.81 1.71
CA LYS A 364 11.40 12.70 2.88
C LYS A 364 10.64 12.46 4.18
N LEU A 365 9.54 13.18 4.41
CA LEU A 365 8.64 12.96 5.55
C LEU A 365 8.01 11.56 5.53
N SER A 366 7.65 11.05 4.34
CA SER A 366 7.11 9.69 4.21
C SER A 366 8.15 8.58 4.51
N ARG A 367 9.44 8.94 4.46
CA ARG A 367 10.58 8.08 4.77
C ARG A 367 11.07 8.25 6.21
N GLU A 368 10.52 9.22 6.95
CA GLU A 368 11.00 9.65 8.27
C GLU A 368 12.50 9.98 8.29
N ALA A 369 13.04 10.41 7.14
CA ALA A 369 14.44 10.72 6.92
C ALA A 369 14.56 12.02 6.12
N MET A 370 14.66 13.15 6.83
CA MET A 370 14.64 14.50 6.27
C MET A 370 16.00 14.88 5.68
N LEU A 371 17.09 14.43 6.30
CA LEU A 371 18.45 14.72 5.86
C LEU A 371 18.94 13.67 4.85
N THR A 372 18.64 12.40 5.12
CA THR A 372 19.25 11.28 4.40
C THR A 372 18.55 10.88 3.10
N ALA A 373 17.21 10.77 3.10
CA ALA A 373 16.46 10.31 1.92
C ALA A 373 16.42 11.37 0.81
N GLN A 374 16.40 10.95 -0.46
CA GLN A 374 16.16 11.82 -1.61
C GLN A 374 15.04 11.26 -2.49
N LEU A 375 14.28 12.16 -3.14
CA LEU A 375 13.25 11.78 -4.09
C LEU A 375 13.93 11.06 -5.28
N PRO A 376 13.67 9.76 -5.50
CA PRO A 376 14.38 8.99 -6.52
C PRO A 376 14.14 9.53 -7.93
N SER A 377 15.13 9.39 -8.81
CA SER A 377 15.04 9.85 -10.20
C SER A 377 14.18 8.95 -11.08
N THR A 378 14.01 7.68 -10.70
CA THR A 378 13.32 6.67 -11.51
C THR A 378 12.45 5.78 -10.65
N PHE A 379 11.27 5.40 -11.17
CA PHE A 379 10.42 4.39 -10.56
C PHE A 379 10.68 3.03 -11.22
N THR A 380 11.28 2.09 -10.47
CA THR A 380 11.69 0.78 -10.98
C THR A 380 10.58 -0.26 -10.90
N THR A 381 10.18 -0.65 -9.68
CA THR A 381 9.02 -1.51 -9.41
C THR A 381 8.39 -1.15 -8.08
N LYS A 382 7.16 -1.62 -7.89
CA LYS A 382 6.49 -1.60 -6.59
C LYS A 382 7.28 -2.29 -5.46
N ALA A 383 8.07 -3.33 -5.75
CA ALA A 383 8.78 -4.11 -4.74
C ALA A 383 10.04 -3.39 -4.24
N ASN A 384 10.69 -2.60 -5.10
CA ASN A 384 11.94 -1.89 -4.77
C ASN A 384 11.67 -0.48 -4.23
N TRP A 385 10.58 0.16 -4.65
CA TRP A 385 10.22 1.48 -4.15
C TRP A 385 10.01 1.50 -2.63
N ARG A 386 10.44 2.58 -1.98
CA ARG A 386 10.30 2.80 -0.54
C ARG A 386 9.73 4.18 -0.27
N GLY A 387 8.93 4.32 0.78
CA GLY A 387 8.16 5.54 1.07
C GLY A 387 6.85 5.63 0.29
N ALA A 388 6.26 6.83 0.26
CA ALA A 388 5.02 7.08 -0.47
C ALA A 388 5.23 6.95 -1.99
N PHE A 389 4.27 6.36 -2.71
CA PHE A 389 4.36 6.24 -4.16
C PHE A 389 4.28 7.60 -4.85
N PRO A 390 4.92 7.80 -6.01
CA PRO A 390 4.91 9.07 -6.74
C PRO A 390 3.50 9.66 -6.94
N ARG A 391 2.51 8.83 -7.30
CA ARG A 391 1.10 9.28 -7.41
C ARG A 391 0.57 9.88 -6.12
N ASP A 392 0.88 9.27 -4.98
CA ASP A 392 0.37 9.70 -3.67
C ASP A 392 1.09 10.96 -3.18
N VAL A 393 2.39 11.08 -3.47
CA VAL A 393 3.18 12.30 -3.24
C VAL A 393 2.62 13.44 -4.07
N LEU A 394 2.35 13.21 -5.37
CA LEU A 394 1.76 14.23 -6.26
C LEU A 394 0.37 14.66 -5.80
N SER A 395 -0.48 13.71 -5.42
CA SER A 395 -1.83 14.02 -4.91
C SER A 395 -1.78 14.77 -3.58
N THR A 396 -0.76 14.52 -2.75
CA THR A 396 -0.53 15.27 -1.52
C THR A 396 -0.04 16.67 -1.83
N PHE A 397 0.93 16.82 -2.73
CA PHE A 397 1.42 18.11 -3.20
C PHE A 397 0.29 18.99 -3.73
N CYS A 398 -0.53 18.47 -4.65
CA CYS A 398 -1.68 19.21 -5.19
C CYS A 398 -2.62 19.68 -4.08
N ARG A 399 -2.98 18.81 -3.12
CA ARG A 399 -3.82 19.22 -1.98
C ARG A 399 -3.16 20.30 -1.10
N GLN A 400 -1.86 20.18 -0.84
CA GLN A 400 -1.11 21.13 0.00
C GLN A 400 -0.94 22.50 -0.65
N GLN A 401 -0.78 22.53 -1.98
CA GLN A 401 -0.80 23.75 -2.80
C GLN A 401 -2.21 24.20 -3.18
N ARG A 402 -3.23 23.44 -2.76
CA ARG A 402 -4.65 23.69 -3.02
C ARG A 402 -4.99 23.71 -4.52
N LEU A 403 -4.32 22.88 -5.31
CA LEU A 403 -4.67 22.57 -6.69
C LEU A 403 -5.75 21.47 -6.75
N SER A 404 -6.37 21.27 -7.91
CA SER A 404 -7.29 20.16 -8.14
C SER A 404 -6.55 18.81 -8.05
N GLU A 405 -7.27 17.73 -7.72
CA GLU A 405 -6.68 16.38 -7.71
C GLU A 405 -6.16 16.02 -9.12
N PRO A 406 -4.94 15.47 -9.25
CA PRO A 406 -4.36 15.18 -10.56
C PRO A 406 -5.21 14.17 -11.33
N ILE A 407 -5.57 14.51 -12.57
CA ILE A 407 -6.30 13.61 -13.47
C ILE A 407 -5.27 12.74 -14.19
N ILE A 408 -5.36 11.43 -13.98
CA ILE A 408 -4.45 10.45 -14.58
C ILE A 408 -5.25 9.55 -15.52
N SER A 409 -4.97 9.63 -16.82
CA SER A 409 -5.59 8.75 -17.82
C SER A 409 -4.60 7.70 -18.27
N ALA A 410 -5.02 6.44 -18.28
CA ALA A 410 -4.22 5.33 -18.80
C ALA A 410 -4.84 4.80 -20.09
N VAL A 411 -4.03 4.70 -21.14
CA VAL A 411 -4.42 4.19 -22.45
C VAL A 411 -3.69 2.88 -22.70
N SER A 412 -4.43 1.83 -23.07
CA SER A 412 -3.84 0.58 -23.56
C SER A 412 -3.46 0.77 -25.04
N VAL A 413 -2.19 0.56 -25.35
CA VAL A 413 -1.63 0.64 -26.70
C VAL A 413 -1.46 -0.79 -27.21
N ILE A 414 -2.27 -1.15 -28.20
CA ILE A 414 -2.15 -2.42 -28.92
C ILE A 414 -0.99 -2.26 -29.91
N ALA A 415 0.00 -3.14 -29.83
CA ALA A 415 1.13 -3.14 -30.75
C ALA A 415 0.66 -3.51 -32.17
N SER A 416 0.24 -2.53 -32.96
CA SER A 416 0.10 -2.72 -34.40
C SER A 416 1.49 -2.86 -35.02
N SER A 417 1.74 -4.00 -35.65
CA SER A 417 2.94 -4.27 -36.45
C SER A 417 3.23 -3.07 -37.37
N LYS A 418 4.40 -2.44 -37.18
CA LYS A 418 4.89 -1.39 -38.08
C LYS A 418 5.15 -2.00 -39.47
N SER A 419 4.34 -1.63 -40.45
CA SER A 419 4.74 -1.65 -41.87
C SER A 419 5.17 -0.25 -42.28
N SER A 420 6.30 -0.20 -42.96
CA SER A 420 7.00 0.95 -43.53
C SER A 420 6.16 1.90 -44.41
N ASP A 421 6.51 3.18 -44.32
CA ASP A 421 6.46 4.26 -45.32
C ASP A 421 5.14 4.61 -46.05
N LYS A 422 4.64 5.83 -45.79
CA LYS A 422 4.86 6.99 -46.69
C LYS A 422 4.27 8.29 -46.14
N GLN A 423 5.03 9.36 -46.35
CA GLN A 423 4.66 10.76 -46.18
C GLN A 423 3.36 11.12 -46.92
N ASN A 424 2.55 12.00 -46.34
CA ASN A 424 2.16 13.24 -47.00
C ASN A 424 1.56 14.25 -46.01
N LEU A 425 2.12 15.45 -46.04
CA LEU A 425 1.54 16.68 -45.52
C LEU A 425 0.20 16.97 -46.22
N GLN A 426 -0.77 17.50 -45.47
CA GLN A 426 -1.47 18.72 -45.90
C GLN A 426 -2.11 19.45 -44.73
N VAL A 427 -2.25 20.75 -44.94
CA VAL A 427 -2.35 21.89 -44.02
C VAL A 427 -3.75 22.52 -44.17
N VAL A 428 -4.33 23.00 -43.05
CA VAL A 428 -5.39 24.06 -42.95
C VAL A 428 -6.82 23.59 -43.32
N ASP A 429 -7.92 23.92 -42.64
CA ASP A 429 -8.34 25.19 -42.03
C ASP A 429 -9.46 25.04 -40.96
N THR A 430 -9.76 26.18 -40.34
CA THR A 430 -10.58 26.52 -39.15
C THR A 430 -12.12 26.54 -39.29
N ALA A 431 -12.81 26.36 -38.13
CA ALA A 431 -14.06 26.99 -37.64
C ALA A 431 -15.48 26.51 -38.06
N ALA A 432 -16.31 26.15 -37.04
CA ALA A 432 -17.63 26.77 -36.67
C ALA A 432 -18.71 25.79 -36.12
N VAL A 433 -18.98 25.90 -34.81
CA VAL A 433 -20.26 26.10 -34.07
C VAL A 433 -21.58 25.37 -34.49
N GLU A 434 -22.09 24.61 -33.50
CA GLU A 434 -23.49 24.35 -33.03
C GLU A 434 -24.42 23.20 -33.51
N GLN A 435 -24.93 22.55 -32.45
CA GLN A 435 -26.27 21.98 -32.17
C GLN A 435 -26.67 20.53 -32.53
N ASP A 436 -26.84 19.77 -31.44
CA ASP A 436 -27.90 18.80 -31.10
C ASP A 436 -28.56 17.96 -32.20
N HIS A 437 -28.48 16.63 -32.04
CA HIS A 437 -29.65 15.83 -31.67
C HIS A 437 -29.28 14.40 -31.27
N ALA A 438 -29.98 13.92 -30.25
CA ALA A 438 -30.00 12.55 -29.77
C ALA A 438 -30.31 11.56 -30.91
N ASN A 439 -29.51 10.49 -31.02
CA ASN A 439 -30.09 9.19 -31.32
C ASN A 439 -29.25 8.02 -30.81
N ARG A 440 -29.95 7.20 -30.04
CA ARG A 440 -29.58 5.90 -29.51
C ARG A 440 -29.42 4.92 -30.67
N GLY A 441 -28.20 4.46 -30.91
CA GLY A 441 -27.90 3.45 -31.90
C GLY A 441 -26.87 2.47 -31.36
N THR A 442 -27.35 1.35 -30.82
CA THR A 442 -26.56 0.18 -30.46
C THR A 442 -25.87 -0.35 -31.72
N ILE A 443 -24.58 -0.05 -31.90
CA ILE A 443 -23.77 -0.72 -32.92
C ILE A 443 -23.14 -1.94 -32.26
N VAL A 444 -23.78 -3.08 -32.49
CA VAL A 444 -23.19 -4.40 -32.36
C VAL A 444 -22.10 -4.50 -33.42
N GLY A 445 -20.84 -4.48 -32.99
CA GLY A 445 -19.67 -4.57 -33.86
C GLY A 445 -18.77 -5.73 -33.46
N ASN A 446 -18.93 -6.84 -34.17
CA ASN A 446 -18.05 -8.03 -34.30
C ASN A 446 -16.92 -8.21 -33.29
N GLU A 447 -17.09 -9.21 -32.42
CA GLU A 447 -16.01 -9.89 -31.72
C GLU A 447 -15.15 -10.67 -32.72
N GLY A 448 -14.16 -9.98 -33.30
CA GLY A 448 -13.03 -10.61 -33.97
C GLY A 448 -11.94 -10.98 -32.96
N GLN A 449 -11.57 -12.27 -32.95
CA GLN A 449 -10.47 -12.88 -32.19
C GLN A 449 -9.31 -11.93 -31.88
N ARG A 450 -9.17 -11.58 -30.58
CA ARG A 450 -7.92 -11.01 -30.05
C ARG A 450 -7.01 -12.15 -29.63
N VAL A 451 -5.93 -12.34 -30.39
CA VAL A 451 -4.72 -12.98 -29.88
C VAL A 451 -4.20 -12.09 -28.75
N GLU A 452 -3.95 -12.65 -27.56
CA GLU A 452 -3.37 -11.93 -26.42
C GLU A 452 -1.96 -11.42 -26.77
N SER A 453 -1.88 -10.27 -27.45
CA SER A 453 -0.69 -9.43 -27.42
C SER A 453 -0.61 -8.80 -26.02
N GLU A 454 0.55 -8.86 -25.34
CA GLU A 454 0.76 -8.16 -24.07
C GLU A 454 0.38 -6.68 -24.23
N ASP A 455 -0.78 -6.28 -23.69
CA ASP A 455 -1.24 -4.89 -23.71
C ASP A 455 -0.19 -4.01 -23.01
N THR A 456 0.35 -3.03 -23.73
CA THR A 456 1.26 -2.04 -23.14
C THR A 456 0.48 -0.79 -22.74
N PHE A 457 0.84 -0.17 -21.63
CA PHE A 457 0.13 0.98 -21.07
C PHE A 457 0.95 2.26 -21.22
N ARG A 458 0.27 3.32 -21.67
CA ARG A 458 0.76 4.69 -21.67
C ARG A 458 -0.13 5.52 -20.76
N CYS A 459 0.46 6.41 -19.96
CA CYS A 459 -0.31 7.28 -19.07
C CYS A 459 0.00 8.75 -19.31
N GLU A 460 -1.01 9.58 -19.07
CA GLU A 460 -0.93 11.03 -19.08
C GLU A 460 -1.41 11.58 -17.73
N VAL A 461 -0.85 12.70 -17.30
CA VAL A 461 -1.24 13.43 -16.09
C VAL A 461 -1.58 14.86 -16.45
N ARG A 462 -2.73 15.34 -15.98
CA ARG A 462 -3.15 16.75 -16.07
C ARG A 462 -3.43 17.32 -14.69
N ILE A 463 -2.94 18.52 -14.43
CA ILE A 463 -3.14 19.26 -13.19
C ILE A 463 -3.85 20.57 -13.51
N TYR A 464 -4.92 20.82 -12.77
CA TYR A 464 -5.76 22.00 -12.94
C TYR A 464 -5.71 22.90 -11.70
N SER A 465 -5.92 24.20 -11.92
CA SER A 465 -6.17 25.17 -10.87
C SER A 465 -7.49 24.87 -10.14
N LYS A 466 -7.77 25.64 -9.10
CA LYS A 466 -9.11 25.64 -8.47
C LYS A 466 -10.21 26.12 -9.42
N SER A 467 -9.88 27.06 -10.31
CA SER A 467 -10.77 27.58 -11.35
C SER A 467 -10.99 26.60 -12.51
N GLN A 468 -10.50 25.35 -12.42
CA GLN A 468 -10.57 24.33 -13.48
C GLN A 468 -9.82 24.70 -14.76
N GLU A 469 -8.79 25.55 -14.65
CA GLU A 469 -7.91 25.90 -15.77
C GLU A 469 -6.68 24.97 -15.76
N LEU A 470 -6.22 24.54 -16.94
CA LEU A 470 -5.08 23.63 -17.06
C LEU A 470 -3.77 24.36 -16.71
N ILE A 471 -3.05 23.87 -15.70
CA ILE A 471 -1.73 24.40 -15.29
C ILE A 471 -0.61 23.63 -15.98
N LEU A 472 -0.70 22.31 -15.95
CA LEU A 472 0.37 21.41 -16.39
C LEU A 472 -0.19 20.10 -16.95
N GLU A 473 0.44 19.61 -18.01
CA GLU A 473 0.19 18.33 -18.67
C GLU A 473 1.51 17.58 -18.89
N CYS A 474 1.53 16.28 -18.57
CA CYS A 474 2.65 15.38 -18.84
C CYS A 474 2.17 14.17 -19.63
N SER A 475 2.74 13.92 -20.80
CA SER A 475 2.29 12.87 -21.73
C SER A 475 3.47 12.11 -22.39
N PRO A 476 4.29 11.40 -21.60
CA PRO A 476 5.49 10.70 -22.10
C PRO A 476 5.14 9.63 -23.13
N ILE A 477 6.06 9.36 -24.07
CA ILE A 477 5.87 8.36 -25.15
C ILE A 477 6.07 6.92 -24.65
N ASP A 478 6.75 6.77 -23.52
CA ASP A 478 7.14 5.47 -22.96
C ASP A 478 5.93 4.59 -22.65
N THR A 479 6.09 3.28 -22.88
CA THR A 479 5.06 2.27 -22.66
C THR A 479 5.52 1.27 -21.61
N PHE A 480 4.60 0.79 -20.78
CA PHE A 480 4.90 -0.11 -19.67
C PHE A 480 4.00 -1.34 -19.72
N LYS A 481 4.52 -2.50 -19.30
CA LYS A 481 3.72 -3.75 -19.22
C LYS A 481 2.59 -3.67 -18.19
N LYS A 482 2.75 -2.84 -17.14
CA LYS A 482 1.77 -2.68 -16.06
C LYS A 482 1.27 -1.25 -16.02
N GLN A 483 -0.05 -1.10 -15.98
CA GLN A 483 -0.71 0.19 -15.80
C GLN A 483 -0.20 0.93 -14.55
N PHE A 484 -0.01 0.21 -13.45
CA PHE A 484 0.49 0.79 -12.19
C PHE A 484 1.86 1.47 -12.38
N ASP A 485 2.81 0.79 -13.03
CA ASP A 485 4.17 1.30 -13.21
C ASP A 485 4.19 2.53 -14.13
N SER A 486 3.32 2.54 -15.15
CA SER A 486 3.10 3.70 -16.02
C SER A 486 2.61 4.92 -15.25
N ILE A 487 1.60 4.74 -14.39
CA ILE A 487 1.03 5.79 -13.54
C ILE A 487 2.09 6.37 -12.59
N GLN A 488 2.91 5.52 -11.97
CA GLN A 488 3.94 5.98 -11.04
C GLN A 488 5.06 6.74 -11.76
N ASN A 489 5.51 6.26 -12.93
CA ASN A 489 6.56 6.94 -13.70
C ASN A 489 6.11 8.33 -14.19
N VAL A 490 4.92 8.46 -14.76
CA VAL A 490 4.43 9.77 -15.22
C VAL A 490 4.25 10.75 -14.04
N SER A 491 3.78 10.25 -12.89
CA SER A 491 3.65 11.07 -11.68
C SER A 491 5.02 11.52 -11.16
N LEU A 492 6.03 10.65 -11.22
CA LEU A 492 7.39 10.97 -10.78
C LEU A 492 8.03 12.05 -11.64
N ARG A 493 7.82 12.03 -12.97
CA ARG A 493 8.34 13.09 -13.86
C ARG A 493 7.82 14.48 -13.47
N VAL A 494 6.52 14.58 -13.21
CA VAL A 494 5.91 15.84 -12.74
C VAL A 494 6.53 16.27 -11.42
N LEU A 495 6.72 15.33 -10.47
CA LEU A 495 7.35 15.62 -9.18
C LEU A 495 8.80 16.09 -9.32
N LEU A 496 9.60 15.47 -10.20
CA LEU A 496 11.00 15.87 -10.41
C LEU A 496 11.11 17.26 -11.02
N TRP A 497 10.22 17.61 -11.95
CA TRP A 497 10.15 18.96 -12.52
C TRP A 497 9.74 20.00 -11.47
N LEU A 498 8.72 19.70 -10.66
CA LEU A 498 8.33 20.54 -9.55
C LEU A 498 9.48 20.68 -8.53
N ASP A 499 10.14 19.58 -8.17
CA ASP A 499 11.25 19.59 -7.21
C ASP A 499 12.42 20.45 -7.70
N ALA A 500 12.72 20.44 -8.99
CA ALA A 500 13.72 21.33 -9.59
C ALA A 500 13.37 22.82 -9.41
N TYR A 501 12.09 23.18 -9.53
CA TYR A 501 11.61 24.54 -9.25
C TYR A 501 11.73 24.93 -7.77
N PHE A 502 11.43 24.02 -6.84
CA PHE A 502 11.55 24.30 -5.40
C PHE A 502 13.00 24.34 -4.91
N LYS A 503 13.94 23.68 -5.62
CA LYS A 503 15.38 23.78 -5.34
C LYS A 503 15.97 25.13 -5.71
N ASP A 504 15.45 25.77 -6.77
CA ASP A 504 15.87 27.09 -7.23
C ASP A 504 14.64 27.91 -7.67
N LEU A 505 14.10 28.72 -6.75
CA LEU A 505 12.92 29.53 -7.00
C LEU A 505 13.17 30.70 -7.96
N HIS A 506 14.44 31.03 -8.20
CA HIS A 506 14.89 32.07 -9.13
C HIS A 506 15.30 31.50 -10.50
N VAL A 507 15.04 30.21 -10.75
CA VAL A 507 15.29 29.58 -12.04
C VAL A 507 14.64 30.35 -13.19
N SER A 508 15.40 30.60 -14.25
CA SER A 508 14.88 31.31 -15.43
C SER A 508 13.83 30.46 -16.14
N LEU A 509 12.85 31.13 -16.78
CA LEU A 509 11.80 30.45 -17.54
C LEU A 509 12.39 29.56 -18.65
N GLU A 510 13.49 29.97 -19.28
CA GLU A 510 14.20 29.19 -20.30
C GLU A 510 14.74 27.85 -19.74
N ARG A 511 15.38 27.88 -18.56
CA ARG A 511 15.89 26.66 -17.90
C ARG A 511 14.75 25.76 -17.45
N LEU A 512 13.68 26.33 -16.90
CA LEU A 512 12.51 25.57 -16.46
C LEU A 512 11.78 24.89 -17.64
N THR A 513 11.71 25.58 -18.79
CA THR A 513 11.16 25.03 -20.04
C THR A 513 12.04 23.90 -20.58
N SER A 514 13.37 24.07 -20.56
CA SER A 514 14.30 23.00 -20.95
C SER A 514 14.14 21.73 -20.10
N TYR A 515 13.95 21.86 -18.78
CA TYR A 515 13.64 20.72 -17.92
C TYR A 515 12.26 20.11 -18.21
N ALA A 516 11.27 20.92 -18.56
CA ALA A 516 9.94 20.45 -18.93
C ALA A 516 9.99 19.59 -20.20
N ASP A 517 10.72 20.05 -21.23
CA ASP A 517 10.89 19.34 -22.50
C ASP A 517 11.54 17.97 -22.30
N ALA A 518 12.59 17.89 -21.48
CA ALA A 518 13.27 16.64 -21.16
C ALA A 518 12.34 15.60 -20.49
N LEU A 519 11.29 16.06 -19.80
CA LEU A 519 10.33 15.23 -19.06
C LEU A 519 8.99 15.08 -19.78
N ALA A 520 8.85 15.60 -21.01
CA ALA A 520 7.60 15.64 -21.79
C ALA A 520 6.46 16.34 -21.05
N ILE A 521 6.77 17.49 -20.44
CA ILE A 521 5.84 18.34 -19.69
C ILE A 521 5.53 19.60 -20.51
N ARG A 522 4.25 19.95 -20.58
CA ARG A 522 3.74 21.22 -21.08
C ARG A 522 3.07 21.97 -19.93
N PHE A 523 3.35 23.24 -19.75
CA PHE A 523 2.76 24.05 -18.69
C PHE A 523 2.50 25.49 -19.15
N ASN A 524 1.58 26.18 -18.47
CA ASN A 524 1.34 27.61 -18.67
C ASN A 524 2.14 28.41 -17.63
N PRO A 525 3.18 29.18 -18.02
CA PRO A 525 4.04 29.89 -17.08
C PRO A 525 3.31 30.93 -16.22
N GLU A 526 2.44 31.75 -16.83
CA GLU A 526 1.71 32.81 -16.13
C GLU A 526 0.88 32.21 -15.00
N ARG A 527 0.05 31.22 -15.33
CA ARG A 527 -0.82 30.55 -14.35
C ARG A 527 -0.06 29.75 -13.31
N PHE A 528 1.03 29.10 -13.71
CA PHE A 528 1.88 28.36 -12.79
C PHE A 528 2.51 29.27 -11.73
N PHE A 529 3.04 30.43 -12.14
CA PHE A 529 3.63 31.37 -11.20
C PHE A 529 2.58 32.11 -10.35
N GLU A 530 1.39 32.39 -10.90
CA GLU A 530 0.28 32.94 -10.13
C GLU A 530 -0.15 32.01 -8.98
N GLU A 531 -0.40 30.73 -9.27
CA GLU A 531 -0.84 29.75 -8.27
C GLU A 531 0.24 29.44 -7.21
N LEU A 532 1.53 29.61 -7.55
CA LEU A 532 2.67 29.37 -6.66
C LEU A 532 3.32 30.66 -6.13
N ALA A 533 2.69 31.83 -6.31
CA ALA A 533 3.28 33.12 -5.91
C ALA A 533 3.60 33.17 -4.39
N SER A 534 2.70 32.67 -3.54
CA SER A 534 2.89 32.62 -2.08
C SER A 534 4.04 31.72 -1.66
N CYS A 535 4.42 30.73 -2.48
CA CYS A 535 5.57 29.89 -2.22
C CYS A 535 6.88 30.68 -2.37
N ARG A 536 6.99 31.49 -3.42
CA ARG A 536 8.22 32.25 -3.69
C ARG A 536 8.56 33.17 -2.53
N SER A 537 7.60 33.94 -2.01
CA SER A 537 7.85 34.91 -0.93
C SER A 537 8.33 34.28 0.37
N VAL A 538 7.83 33.09 0.72
CA VAL A 538 8.20 32.40 1.97
C VAL A 538 9.55 31.73 1.85
N HIS A 539 9.81 31.03 0.75
CA HIS A 539 11.04 30.26 0.58
C HIS A 539 12.20 31.13 0.06
N SER A 540 11.97 32.27 -0.60
CA SER A 540 13.03 33.22 -1.00
C SER A 540 13.54 34.09 0.15
N GLY A 541 12.66 34.52 1.06
CA GLY A 541 13.02 35.37 2.20
C GLY A 541 13.91 34.68 3.26
N LEU A 542 13.93 33.34 3.29
CA LEU A 542 14.85 32.59 4.15
C LEU A 542 16.26 32.41 3.54
N ASN A 543 16.39 32.48 2.21
CA ASN A 543 17.66 32.24 1.51
C ASN A 543 18.46 33.53 1.25
N SER A 544 17.84 34.71 1.38
CA SER A 544 18.43 35.99 0.96
C SER A 544 19.54 36.56 1.87
N LYS A 545 19.87 35.91 3.00
CA LYS A 545 20.99 36.36 3.88
C LYS A 545 22.35 35.76 3.52
N VAL A 546 22.41 34.77 2.62
CA VAL A 546 23.69 34.12 2.24
C VAL A 546 24.25 34.63 0.90
N GLU A 547 23.43 35.25 0.05
CA GLU A 547 23.87 35.69 -1.29
C GLU A 547 24.53 37.08 -1.33
N GLY A 548 24.65 37.75 -0.19
CA GLY A 548 25.19 39.10 -0.07
C GLY A 548 26.71 39.21 -0.07
N GLU A 549 27.50 38.31 -0.69
CA GLU A 549 28.94 38.58 -0.88
C GLU A 549 29.70 37.76 -1.95
N ILE A 550 29.01 37.07 -2.88
CA ILE A 550 29.70 36.42 -4.02
C ILE A 550 29.05 36.86 -5.34
N SER A 551 29.29 38.12 -5.72
CA SER A 551 28.99 38.59 -7.08
C SER A 551 30.18 38.33 -8.02
N HIS A 552 29.85 37.90 -9.24
CA HIS A 552 30.69 37.76 -10.43
C HIS A 552 31.67 36.57 -10.50
N LYS A 553 31.20 35.47 -11.14
CA LYS A 553 31.78 34.98 -12.40
C LYS A 553 30.85 33.98 -13.09
N SER A 554 30.29 34.41 -14.22
CA SER A 554 29.63 33.58 -15.22
C SER A 554 30.66 32.73 -15.98
N ASN A 555 30.43 31.42 -16.05
CA ASN A 555 30.50 30.56 -17.25
C ASN A 555 30.66 29.08 -16.89
N GLY A 556 29.83 28.23 -17.52
CA GLY A 556 30.05 26.80 -17.63
C GLY A 556 29.25 25.96 -16.64
N VAL A 557 28.41 25.07 -17.17
CA VAL A 557 27.88 23.89 -16.47
C VAL A 557 29.07 23.17 -15.82
N LYS A 558 29.20 23.30 -14.49
CA LYS A 558 30.06 22.45 -13.68
C LYS A 558 29.17 21.44 -12.98
N LEU A 559 29.47 20.15 -13.19
CA LEU A 559 28.99 19.07 -12.33
C LEU A 559 29.25 19.44 -10.86
N PRO A 560 28.27 19.30 -9.95
CA PRO A 560 28.55 19.43 -8.52
C PRO A 560 29.09 18.10 -8.02
N CYS A 561 30.41 17.92 -8.10
CA CYS A 561 31.19 17.16 -7.13
C CYS A 561 32.69 17.48 -7.33
N ASN A 562 33.07 18.73 -7.03
CA ASN A 562 34.47 18.98 -6.70
C ASN A 562 34.57 18.78 -5.18
N TYR A 563 35.34 17.77 -4.79
CA TYR A 563 36.03 17.72 -3.51
C TYR A 563 36.64 19.11 -3.24
N VAL A 564 36.09 19.83 -2.28
CA VAL A 564 36.69 21.06 -1.77
C VAL A 564 36.88 20.89 -0.27
N GLY A 565 38.15 20.79 0.16
CA GLY A 565 38.53 21.35 1.45
C GLY A 565 38.85 20.42 2.61
N CYS A 566 39.21 19.15 2.41
CA CYS A 566 40.04 18.42 3.39
C CYS A 566 40.90 17.41 2.63
N GLY A 567 42.23 17.50 2.77
CA GLY A 567 43.16 16.73 1.95
C GLY A 567 42.95 15.21 2.05
N ASP A 568 43.16 14.51 0.93
CA ASP A 568 43.50 13.08 0.77
C ASP A 568 43.02 12.11 1.88
N SER A 569 41.77 12.25 2.33
CA SER A 569 41.17 11.34 3.29
C SER A 569 40.12 10.53 2.56
N PHE A 570 40.54 9.37 2.06
CA PHE A 570 39.62 8.29 1.72
C PHE A 570 38.61 8.11 2.87
N PRO A 571 37.33 7.83 2.58
CA PRO A 571 36.35 7.56 3.63
C PRO A 571 36.92 6.45 4.53
N ASN A 572 36.92 6.69 5.85
CA ASN A 572 37.47 5.76 6.83
C ASN A 572 36.49 4.58 6.98
N ILE A 573 36.49 3.68 5.99
CA ILE A 573 35.72 2.43 6.01
C ILE A 573 36.43 1.50 6.99
N ARG A 574 35.69 1.06 8.00
CA ARG A 574 36.15 0.18 9.07
C ARG A 574 35.35 -1.13 9.03
N GLY A 575 35.98 -2.21 9.47
CA GLY A 575 35.36 -3.54 9.54
C GLY A 575 35.90 -4.50 8.50
N SER A 576 35.69 -5.79 8.74
CA SER A 576 36.12 -6.87 7.84
C SER A 576 35.31 -6.84 6.55
N ASP A 577 36.00 -6.91 5.40
CA ASP A 577 35.37 -7.02 4.10
C ASP A 577 34.73 -8.41 3.95
N SER A 578 33.41 -8.46 3.84
CA SER A 578 32.67 -9.71 3.62
C SER A 578 32.64 -10.16 2.16
N GLY A 579 33.13 -9.33 1.22
CA GLY A 579 33.06 -9.57 -0.23
C GLY A 579 31.68 -9.34 -0.85
N ILE A 580 30.66 -8.99 -0.05
CA ILE A 580 29.29 -8.72 -0.53
C ILE A 580 29.09 -7.20 -0.63
N SER A 581 29.42 -6.66 -1.80
CA SER A 581 29.22 -5.24 -2.13
C SER A 581 27.94 -5.04 -2.97
N PRO A 582 27.29 -3.86 -2.85
CA PRO A 582 26.07 -3.58 -3.60
C PRO A 582 26.35 -3.11 -5.03
N SER A 583 25.53 -3.57 -5.98
CA SER A 583 25.54 -3.13 -7.38
C SER A 583 24.30 -2.29 -7.71
N ASN A 584 24.31 -1.58 -8.85
CA ASN A 584 23.14 -0.82 -9.31
C ASN A 584 21.90 -1.72 -9.44
N GLY A 585 20.77 -1.25 -8.90
CA GLY A 585 19.53 -2.02 -8.80
C GLY A 585 19.45 -2.97 -7.60
N SER A 586 20.51 -3.07 -6.79
CA SER A 586 20.45 -3.77 -5.50
C SER A 586 19.67 -2.95 -4.48
N LEU A 587 18.91 -3.64 -3.64
CA LEU A 587 18.27 -3.04 -2.48
C LEU A 587 19.17 -3.24 -1.26
N VAL A 588 19.68 -2.13 -0.72
CA VAL A 588 20.57 -2.13 0.45
C VAL A 588 19.82 -1.73 1.71
N CYS A 589 20.26 -2.24 2.86
CA CYS A 589 19.79 -1.85 4.17
C CYS A 589 20.98 -1.35 4.99
N ILE A 590 20.90 -0.12 5.50
CA ILE A 590 21.95 0.50 6.31
C ILE A 590 21.40 0.88 7.69
N SER A 591 22.28 0.92 8.68
CA SER A 591 22.08 1.72 9.89
C SER A 591 22.85 3.03 9.72
N TYR A 592 22.27 4.17 10.12
CA TYR A 592 22.99 5.44 10.07
C TYR A 592 22.63 6.38 11.23
N ASN A 593 23.54 7.29 11.52
CA ASN A 593 23.39 8.38 12.48
C ASN A 593 24.05 9.64 11.92
N VAL A 594 23.32 10.75 12.01
CA VAL A 594 23.68 12.08 11.52
C VAL A 594 23.75 13.04 12.69
N ALA A 595 24.90 13.68 12.86
CA ALA A 595 25.12 14.67 13.90
C ALA A 595 25.50 16.03 13.31
N LEU A 596 25.02 17.12 13.92
CA LEU A 596 25.55 18.46 13.64
C LEU A 596 26.89 18.60 14.33
N LYS A 597 27.90 19.00 13.57
CA LYS A 597 29.21 19.40 14.10
C LYS A 597 29.41 20.88 13.88
N VAL A 598 29.86 21.56 14.93
CA VAL A 598 30.09 22.99 14.94
C VAL A 598 31.59 23.24 14.97
N ASP A 599 32.10 24.08 14.06
CA ASP A 599 33.54 24.28 13.97
C ASP A 599 34.11 24.93 15.25
N GLY A 600 35.24 24.41 15.71
CA GLY A 600 35.90 24.83 16.95
C GLY A 600 35.21 24.42 18.27
N VAL A 601 34.22 23.52 18.27
CA VAL A 601 33.57 22.98 19.49
C VAL A 601 33.50 21.45 19.42
N GLU A 602 33.91 20.73 20.47
CA GLU A 602 33.81 19.25 20.54
C GLU A 602 32.37 18.72 20.72
N VAL A 603 31.35 19.58 20.71
CA VAL A 603 29.96 19.16 20.91
C VAL A 603 29.36 18.74 19.58
N THR A 604 29.06 17.45 19.44
CA THR A 604 28.25 16.89 18.35
C THR A 604 26.83 16.59 18.86
N GLU A 605 25.82 16.98 18.10
CA GLU A 605 24.42 16.74 18.44
C GLU A 605 23.77 15.86 17.38
N THR A 606 23.30 14.67 17.77
CA THR A 606 22.55 13.79 16.87
C THR A 606 21.23 14.45 16.49
N ILE A 607 21.02 14.62 15.18
CA ILE A 607 19.79 15.21 14.62
C ILE A 607 18.88 14.14 14.00
N GLU A 608 19.45 13.13 13.35
CA GLU A 608 18.69 12.08 12.66
C GLU A 608 19.43 10.76 12.79
N ASN A 609 18.73 9.68 13.12
CA ASN A 609 19.28 8.33 13.12
C ASN A 609 18.23 7.33 12.64
N ASN A 610 18.69 6.19 12.15
CA ASN A 610 17.85 5.06 11.78
C ASN A 610 18.65 3.76 11.85
N ASP A 611 18.12 2.75 12.53
CA ASP A 611 18.76 1.44 12.66
C ASP A 611 18.62 0.59 11.39
N GLU A 612 17.50 0.72 10.66
CA GLU A 612 17.22 -0.06 9.46
C GLU A 612 16.59 0.82 8.37
N PHE A 613 17.44 1.31 7.47
CA PHE A 613 17.03 2.14 6.35
C PHE A 613 17.33 1.49 5.00
N GLU A 614 16.27 1.14 4.27
CA GLU A 614 16.38 0.46 2.97
C GLU A 614 16.30 1.42 1.78
N PHE A 615 17.18 1.26 0.78
CA PHE A 615 17.07 2.03 -0.46
C PHE A 615 17.68 1.28 -1.66
N GLU A 616 17.28 1.67 -2.87
CA GLU A 616 17.78 1.09 -4.11
C GLU A 616 18.98 1.90 -4.61
N ILE A 617 20.07 1.20 -4.96
CA ILE A 617 21.32 1.78 -5.46
C ILE A 617 21.20 2.14 -6.94
N GLY A 618 21.72 3.30 -7.32
CA GLY A 618 21.82 3.80 -8.70
C GLY A 618 20.67 4.73 -9.12
N PHE A 619 19.76 5.07 -8.20
CA PHE A 619 18.56 5.87 -8.51
C PHE A 619 18.41 7.15 -7.69
N GLY A 620 19.44 7.53 -6.90
CA GLY A 620 19.42 8.77 -6.12
C GLY A 620 18.40 8.73 -4.98
N CYS A 621 18.27 7.59 -4.31
CA CYS A 621 17.33 7.41 -3.20
C CYS A 621 17.80 8.05 -1.88
N VAL A 622 19.08 8.39 -1.78
CA VAL A 622 19.73 9.02 -0.63
C VAL A 622 20.67 10.13 -1.10
N ILE A 623 21.31 10.85 -0.18
CA ILE A 623 22.31 11.85 -0.52
C ILE A 623 23.48 11.24 -1.33
N PRO A 624 24.02 11.93 -2.35
CA PRO A 624 25.02 11.35 -3.26
C PRO A 624 26.27 10.79 -2.58
N CYS A 625 26.78 11.49 -1.55
CA CYS A 625 27.96 11.04 -0.81
C CYS A 625 27.71 9.72 -0.05
N LEU A 626 26.53 9.54 0.53
CA LEU A 626 26.17 8.29 1.22
C LEU A 626 26.05 7.13 0.23
N GLU A 627 25.40 7.36 -0.91
CA GLU A 627 25.25 6.33 -1.96
C GLU A 627 26.62 5.88 -2.49
N ALA A 628 27.53 6.83 -2.77
CA ALA A 628 28.88 6.55 -3.26
C ALA A 628 29.75 5.80 -2.24
N ILE A 629 29.58 6.07 -0.94
CA ILE A 629 30.28 5.36 0.13
C ILE A 629 29.73 3.95 0.30
N VAL A 630 28.40 3.79 0.33
CA VAL A 630 27.76 2.47 0.47
C VAL A 630 28.09 1.56 -0.72
N GLN A 631 28.26 2.11 -1.93
CA GLN A 631 28.75 1.37 -3.09
C GLN A 631 30.17 0.81 -2.94
N GLN A 632 30.99 1.39 -2.05
CA GLN A 632 32.35 0.94 -1.76
C GLN A 632 32.44 0.05 -0.52
N MET A 633 31.33 -0.15 0.20
CA MET A 633 31.27 -0.95 1.42
C MET A 633 30.80 -2.38 1.13
N SER A 634 31.25 -3.30 1.98
CA SER A 634 30.73 -4.66 2.08
C SER A 634 29.87 -4.82 3.34
N VAL A 635 28.96 -5.80 3.34
CA VAL A 635 28.09 -6.08 4.49
C VAL A 635 28.91 -6.27 5.77
N GLY A 636 28.56 -5.55 6.83
CA GLY A 636 29.25 -5.53 8.12
C GLY A 636 30.26 -4.38 8.29
N GLN A 637 30.61 -3.66 7.22
CA GLN A 637 31.47 -2.49 7.32
C GLN A 637 30.72 -1.23 7.75
N SER A 638 31.46 -0.28 8.32
CA SER A 638 30.96 1.03 8.74
C SER A 638 31.85 2.14 8.18
N ALA A 639 31.28 3.29 7.87
CA ALA A 639 31.99 4.47 7.40
C ALA A 639 31.54 5.72 8.15
N CYS A 640 32.46 6.69 8.29
CA CYS A 640 32.15 8.02 8.80
C CYS A 640 32.64 9.07 7.80
N PHE A 641 31.82 10.09 7.55
CA PHE A 641 32.12 11.16 6.61
C PHE A 641 31.34 12.44 6.95
N SER A 642 31.85 13.59 6.54
CA SER A 642 31.14 14.86 6.68
C SER A 642 30.44 15.24 5.36
N ALA A 643 29.27 15.86 5.45
CA ALA A 643 28.51 16.37 4.32
C ALA A 643 28.13 17.84 4.53
N GLU A 644 27.91 18.54 3.41
CA GLU A 644 27.44 19.92 3.40
C GLU A 644 26.05 20.05 4.03
N LEU A 645 25.75 21.22 4.59
CA LEU A 645 24.46 21.49 5.20
C LEU A 645 23.35 21.56 4.13
N PRO A 646 22.26 20.79 4.27
CA PRO A 646 21.07 21.00 3.46
C PRO A 646 20.36 22.31 3.87
N PRO A 647 19.33 22.75 3.13
CA PRO A 647 18.55 23.92 3.50
C PRO A 647 18.06 23.83 4.96
N ARG A 648 18.12 24.95 5.68
CA ARG A 648 17.89 25.03 7.14
C ARG A 648 16.57 24.37 7.57
N ASP A 649 15.53 24.50 6.77
CA ASP A 649 14.21 23.93 7.06
C ASP A 649 14.24 22.41 7.24
N PHE A 650 15.08 21.68 6.50
CA PHE A 650 15.21 20.23 6.67
C PHE A 650 15.92 19.85 7.97
N ILE A 651 16.89 20.66 8.42
CA ILE A 651 17.61 20.48 9.70
C ILE A 651 16.68 20.76 10.87
N LEU A 652 15.93 21.86 10.80
CA LEU A 652 15.02 22.25 11.88
C LEU A 652 13.80 21.32 11.95
N ALA A 653 13.43 20.66 10.85
CA ALA A 653 12.39 19.64 10.80
C ALA A 653 12.82 18.27 11.38
N SER A 654 14.12 17.99 11.49
CA SER A 654 14.66 16.73 12.03
C SER A 654 14.98 16.78 13.52
N THR A 655 15.47 17.90 14.05
CA THR A 655 15.77 18.04 15.49
C THR A 655 14.54 18.28 16.37
N LEU A 656 14.56 17.76 17.60
CA LEU A 656 13.57 18.07 18.65
C LEU A 656 13.83 19.42 19.34
N ASP A 657 15.09 19.88 19.38
CA ASP A 657 15.50 21.17 19.98
C ASP A 657 15.86 22.18 18.88
N SER A 658 14.87 22.54 18.06
CA SER A 658 15.10 23.45 16.93
C SER A 658 15.56 24.83 17.37
N SER A 659 15.19 25.28 18.58
CA SER A 659 15.59 26.58 19.13
C SER A 659 17.10 26.66 19.35
N ARG A 660 17.69 25.63 19.99
CA ARG A 660 19.13 25.56 20.21
C ARG A 660 19.89 25.40 18.89
N ILE A 661 19.42 24.52 18.00
CA ILE A 661 20.05 24.29 16.69
C ILE A 661 20.02 25.56 15.84
N LEU A 662 18.92 26.32 15.85
CA LEU A 662 18.83 27.58 15.13
C LEU A 662 19.91 28.58 15.60
N HIS A 663 20.11 28.71 16.92
CA HIS A 663 21.17 29.55 17.47
C HIS A 663 22.57 29.07 17.06
N LEU A 664 22.82 27.76 17.00
CA LEU A 664 24.10 27.21 16.53
C LEU A 664 24.35 27.54 15.05
N LEU A 665 23.33 27.35 14.20
CA LEU A 665 23.41 27.64 12.76
C LEU A 665 23.61 29.14 12.45
N ASP A 666 23.19 30.03 13.34
CA ASP A 666 23.37 31.48 13.19
C ASP A 666 24.70 32.00 13.76
N SER A 667 25.37 31.24 14.63
CA SER A 667 26.56 31.71 15.36
C SER A 667 27.89 31.17 14.82
N LYS A 668 27.91 30.01 14.15
CA LYS A 668 29.15 29.32 13.74
C LYS A 668 28.98 28.56 12.42
N GLU A 669 30.10 28.32 11.73
CA GLU A 669 30.12 27.37 10.61
C GLU A 669 29.86 25.95 11.12
N CYS A 670 28.94 25.25 10.46
CA CYS A 670 28.51 23.91 10.84
C CYS A 670 28.59 22.95 9.64
N CYS A 671 28.74 21.66 9.91
CA CYS A 671 28.62 20.59 8.93
C CYS A 671 27.86 19.40 9.53
N LEU A 672 27.45 18.44 8.68
CA LEU A 672 26.83 17.21 9.16
C LEU A 672 27.84 16.06 9.14
N ASP A 673 28.07 15.43 10.29
CA ASP A 673 28.83 14.20 10.39
C ASP A 673 27.90 13.00 10.28
N TYR A 674 28.12 12.17 9.27
CA TYR A 674 27.43 10.91 9.05
C TYR A 674 28.28 9.76 9.56
N SER A 675 27.61 8.82 10.21
CA SER A 675 28.12 7.50 10.55
C SER A 675 27.13 6.48 10.00
N CYS A 676 27.59 5.54 9.18
CA CYS A 676 26.71 4.52 8.59
C CYS A 676 27.36 3.14 8.63
N SER A 677 26.53 2.10 8.66
CA SER A 677 26.93 0.69 8.62
C SER A 677 26.07 -0.07 7.62
N LEU A 678 26.68 -0.87 6.75
CA LEU A 678 25.96 -1.68 5.77
C LEU A 678 25.51 -3.00 6.40
N LEU A 679 24.19 -3.20 6.53
CA LEU A 679 23.61 -4.36 7.22
C LEU A 679 23.27 -5.51 6.29
N ARG A 680 22.72 -5.20 5.10
CA ARG A 680 22.27 -6.21 4.13
C ARG A 680 22.27 -5.66 2.72
N VAL A 681 22.54 -6.53 1.76
CA VAL A 681 22.37 -6.29 0.32
C VAL A 681 21.46 -7.37 -0.25
N THR A 682 20.41 -6.97 -0.96
CA THR A 682 19.50 -7.86 -1.71
C THR A 682 19.75 -7.65 -3.19
N GLN A 683 20.18 -8.71 -3.89
CA GLN A 683 20.44 -8.66 -5.33
C GLN A 683 19.13 -8.54 -6.14
N PRO A 684 19.17 -7.93 -7.32
CA PRO A 684 18.02 -7.88 -8.23
C PRO A 684 17.61 -9.28 -8.72
N LEU A 685 16.32 -9.46 -9.05
CA LEU A 685 15.77 -10.73 -9.57
C LEU A 685 16.39 -11.12 -10.92
N GLU A 686 16.64 -12.43 -11.12
CA GLU A 686 17.29 -13.05 -12.29
C GLU A 686 16.74 -12.55 -13.63
N ASP A 687 15.40 -12.50 -13.80
CA ASP A 687 14.76 -12.04 -15.04
C ASP A 687 15.22 -10.63 -15.48
N ARG A 688 15.53 -9.75 -14.52
CA ARG A 688 16.04 -8.41 -14.80
C ARG A 688 17.53 -8.43 -15.15
N MET A 689 18.30 -9.31 -14.53
CA MET A 689 19.70 -9.52 -14.88
C MET A 689 19.79 -10.09 -16.29
N GLU A 690 19.10 -11.19 -16.59
CA GLU A 690 19.13 -11.81 -17.92
C GLU A 690 18.64 -10.87 -19.04
N GLN A 691 17.56 -10.10 -18.81
CA GLN A 691 17.07 -9.12 -19.80
C GLN A 691 18.04 -7.95 -20.03
N ALA A 692 18.87 -7.61 -19.04
CA ALA A 692 19.88 -6.57 -19.16
C ALA A 692 21.14 -7.07 -19.88
N PHE A 693 21.49 -8.36 -19.72
CA PHE A 693 22.73 -8.94 -20.25
C PHE A 693 22.57 -9.61 -21.63
N PHE A 694 21.43 -10.21 -21.96
CA PHE A 694 21.25 -10.99 -23.19
C PHE A 694 20.12 -10.46 -24.08
N SER A 695 20.42 -10.24 -25.36
CA SER A 695 19.44 -9.90 -26.39
C SER A 695 19.61 -10.81 -27.61
N PRO A 696 18.66 -11.73 -27.90
CA PRO A 696 17.42 -12.00 -27.17
C PRO A 696 17.63 -12.65 -25.78
N PRO A 697 16.62 -12.67 -24.89
CA PRO A 697 16.73 -13.30 -23.56
C PRO A 697 17.17 -14.77 -23.62
N LEU A 698 17.90 -15.23 -22.59
CA LEU A 698 18.56 -16.55 -22.59
C LEU A 698 17.55 -17.71 -22.73
N SER A 699 16.40 -17.62 -22.06
CA SER A 699 15.29 -18.57 -22.20
C SER A 699 14.81 -18.75 -23.64
N LYS A 700 14.74 -17.66 -24.43
CA LYS A 700 14.39 -17.73 -25.84
C LYS A 700 15.50 -18.36 -26.67
N GLN A 701 16.77 -18.05 -26.38
CA GLN A 701 17.91 -18.68 -27.05
C GLN A 701 17.91 -20.20 -26.86
N ARG A 702 17.60 -20.71 -25.66
CA ARG A 702 17.49 -22.15 -25.37
C ARG A 702 16.42 -22.83 -26.21
N VAL A 703 15.23 -22.21 -26.29
CA VAL A 703 14.13 -22.71 -27.12
C VAL A 703 14.53 -22.74 -28.60
N GLU A 704 15.13 -21.66 -29.12
CA GLU A 704 15.58 -21.62 -30.52
C GLU A 704 16.66 -22.68 -30.82
N PHE A 705 17.58 -22.91 -29.87
CA PHE A 705 18.59 -23.97 -29.96
C PHE A 705 17.93 -25.35 -30.08
N ALA A 706 16.99 -25.69 -29.19
CA ALA A 706 16.28 -26.97 -29.23
C ALA A 706 15.47 -27.14 -30.53
N VAL A 707 14.75 -26.10 -30.95
CA VAL A 707 13.95 -26.10 -32.19
C VAL A 707 14.82 -26.39 -33.41
N LYS A 708 16.06 -25.90 -33.47
CA LYS A 708 16.99 -26.18 -34.57
C LYS A 708 17.29 -27.67 -34.69
N TYR A 709 17.71 -28.32 -33.60
CA TYR A 709 17.99 -29.77 -33.61
C TYR A 709 16.75 -30.61 -33.89
N ILE A 710 15.59 -30.19 -33.38
CA ILE A 710 14.31 -30.85 -33.65
C ILE A 710 13.99 -30.84 -35.15
N LYS A 711 14.17 -29.71 -35.84
CA LYS A 711 13.95 -29.60 -37.29
C LYS A 711 14.91 -30.46 -38.10
N GLU A 712 16.18 -30.47 -37.74
CA GLU A 712 17.23 -31.23 -38.43
C GLU A 712 17.06 -32.76 -38.30
N SER A 713 16.40 -33.21 -37.23
CA SER A 713 16.23 -34.65 -36.95
C SER A 713 15.13 -35.34 -37.77
N HIS A 714 14.22 -34.58 -38.40
CA HIS A 714 13.04 -35.10 -39.11
C HIS A 714 12.18 -36.10 -38.30
N ALA A 715 12.14 -35.95 -36.98
CA ALA A 715 11.39 -36.81 -36.06
C ALA A 715 9.86 -36.76 -36.25
N SER A 716 9.18 -37.79 -35.76
CA SER A 716 7.70 -37.90 -35.76
C SER A 716 7.09 -37.70 -34.37
N THR A 717 7.83 -37.99 -33.30
CA THR A 717 7.35 -37.92 -31.91
C THR A 717 8.32 -37.13 -31.02
N LEU A 718 7.77 -36.23 -30.18
CA LEU A 718 8.55 -35.43 -29.23
C LEU A 718 7.90 -35.49 -27.85
N VAL A 719 8.70 -35.72 -26.82
CA VAL A 719 8.34 -35.52 -25.41
C VAL A 719 9.18 -34.40 -24.81
N ASP A 720 8.52 -33.49 -24.10
CA ASP A 720 9.14 -32.37 -23.38
C ASP A 720 8.98 -32.59 -21.88
N PHE A 721 10.07 -33.00 -21.23
CA PHE A 721 10.17 -33.24 -19.80
C PHE A 721 10.39 -31.92 -19.07
N GLY A 722 9.46 -31.54 -18.20
CA GLY A 722 9.42 -30.21 -17.57
C GLY A 722 8.95 -29.13 -18.54
N CYS A 723 7.86 -29.38 -19.27
CA CYS A 723 7.41 -28.49 -20.34
C CYS A 723 6.94 -27.10 -19.85
N GLY A 724 6.74 -26.92 -18.55
CA GLY A 724 6.31 -25.67 -17.94
C GLY A 724 5.01 -25.14 -18.55
N SER A 725 5.00 -23.87 -18.93
CA SER A 725 3.84 -23.25 -19.61
C SER A 725 3.77 -23.60 -21.11
N GLY A 726 4.61 -24.49 -21.61
CA GLY A 726 4.60 -24.97 -22.99
C GLY A 726 5.30 -24.04 -23.99
N SER A 727 6.31 -23.27 -23.58
CA SER A 727 7.02 -22.31 -24.44
C SER A 727 7.73 -22.97 -25.64
N LEU A 728 8.35 -24.12 -25.43
CA LEU A 728 8.94 -24.94 -26.50
C LEU A 728 7.85 -25.46 -27.44
N LEU A 729 6.80 -26.05 -26.88
CA LEU A 729 5.69 -26.61 -27.65
C LEU A 729 5.00 -25.54 -28.50
N ASP A 730 4.73 -24.35 -27.94
CA ASP A 730 4.19 -23.20 -28.68
C ASP A 730 5.13 -22.76 -29.80
N SER A 731 6.42 -22.64 -29.51
CA SER A 731 7.43 -22.25 -30.51
C SER A 731 7.48 -23.24 -31.66
N LEU A 732 7.40 -24.55 -31.39
CA LEU A 732 7.38 -25.60 -32.41
C LEU A 732 6.18 -25.49 -33.35
N LEU A 733 5.01 -25.04 -32.86
CA LEU A 733 3.82 -24.81 -33.70
C LEU A 733 3.98 -23.65 -34.67
N ASN A 734 4.89 -22.72 -34.41
CA ASN A 734 5.17 -21.58 -35.30
C ASN A 734 6.15 -21.94 -36.45
N TYR A 735 6.69 -23.17 -36.47
CA TYR A 735 7.62 -23.61 -37.50
C TYR A 735 7.15 -24.87 -38.23
N HIS A 736 7.58 -25.02 -39.49
CA HIS A 736 7.36 -26.26 -40.23
C HIS A 736 8.24 -27.39 -39.67
N THR A 737 7.63 -28.41 -39.07
CA THR A 737 8.29 -29.61 -38.54
C THR A 737 7.60 -30.89 -39.06
N SER A 738 8.29 -32.03 -39.02
CA SER A 738 7.75 -33.35 -39.36
C SER A 738 7.00 -34.04 -38.20
N LEU A 739 6.90 -33.37 -37.05
CA LEU A 739 6.30 -33.92 -35.84
C LEU A 739 4.81 -34.22 -36.04
N GLN A 740 4.38 -35.39 -35.61
CA GLN A 740 3.00 -35.85 -35.62
C GLN A 740 2.40 -35.96 -34.22
N LYS A 741 3.22 -36.27 -33.21
CA LYS A 741 2.81 -36.36 -31.81
C LYS A 741 3.75 -35.53 -30.94
N ILE A 742 3.19 -34.61 -30.15
CA ILE A 742 3.92 -33.86 -29.12
C ILE A 742 3.34 -34.18 -27.73
N VAL A 743 4.22 -34.33 -26.75
CA VAL A 743 3.86 -34.60 -25.37
C VAL A 743 4.60 -33.65 -24.45
N GLY A 744 3.91 -33.08 -23.46
CA GLY A 744 4.52 -32.34 -22.36
C GLY A 744 4.26 -33.04 -21.02
N VAL A 745 5.27 -33.10 -20.16
CA VAL A 745 5.18 -33.65 -18.81
C VAL A 745 5.62 -32.60 -17.81
N ASP A 746 4.82 -32.32 -16.79
CA ASP A 746 5.18 -31.37 -15.73
C ASP A 746 4.47 -31.67 -14.41
N ILE A 747 5.13 -31.38 -13.28
CA ILE A 747 4.55 -31.51 -11.93
C ILE A 747 3.67 -30.30 -11.55
N SER A 748 3.74 -29.19 -12.29
CA SER A 748 2.96 -27.98 -12.06
C SER A 748 1.66 -28.00 -12.86
N GLN A 749 0.58 -28.37 -12.18
CA GLN A 749 -0.78 -28.37 -12.75
C GLN A 749 -1.19 -26.99 -13.32
N LYS A 750 -0.67 -25.90 -12.75
CA LYS A 750 -0.98 -24.54 -13.20
C LYS A 750 -0.18 -24.15 -14.44
N SER A 751 1.06 -24.62 -14.57
CA SER A 751 1.84 -24.48 -15.81
C SER A 751 1.21 -25.28 -16.95
N LEU A 752 0.83 -26.53 -16.71
CA LEU A 752 0.08 -27.37 -17.66
C LEU A 752 -1.25 -26.74 -18.10
N SER A 753 -1.96 -26.08 -17.18
CA SER A 753 -3.20 -25.36 -17.52
C SER A 753 -2.96 -24.22 -18.51
N ARG A 754 -1.82 -23.53 -18.42
CA ARG A 754 -1.42 -22.49 -19.39
C ARG A 754 -1.00 -23.12 -20.72
N ALA A 755 -0.18 -24.17 -20.67
CA ALA A 755 0.26 -24.91 -21.86
C ALA A 755 -0.95 -25.41 -22.67
N ALA A 756 -1.94 -26.02 -22.02
CA ALA A 756 -3.17 -26.51 -22.66
C ALA A 756 -3.94 -25.40 -23.37
N LYS A 757 -4.04 -24.21 -22.77
CA LYS A 757 -4.73 -23.05 -23.38
C LYS A 757 -4.00 -22.57 -24.63
N ILE A 758 -2.67 -22.47 -24.56
CA ILE A 758 -1.84 -22.02 -25.68
C ILE A 758 -1.93 -23.02 -26.84
N LEU A 759 -1.73 -24.32 -26.54
CA LEU A 759 -1.85 -25.39 -27.53
C LEU A 759 -3.22 -25.42 -28.18
N HIS A 760 -4.30 -25.37 -27.38
CA HIS A 760 -5.66 -25.35 -27.89
C HIS A 760 -5.89 -24.17 -28.84
N SER A 761 -5.48 -22.96 -28.44
CA SER A 761 -5.62 -21.78 -29.30
C SER A 761 -4.88 -21.95 -30.63
N LYS A 762 -3.68 -22.55 -30.63
CA LYS A 762 -2.85 -22.70 -31.82
C LYS A 762 -3.32 -23.84 -32.73
N LEU A 763 -3.79 -24.94 -32.16
CA LEU A 763 -4.25 -26.12 -32.89
C LEU A 763 -5.70 -25.99 -33.40
N SER A 764 -6.53 -25.17 -32.73
CA SER A 764 -7.93 -24.94 -33.12
C SER A 764 -8.14 -23.78 -34.11
N THR A 765 -7.12 -22.95 -34.38
CA THR A 765 -7.27 -21.83 -35.32
C THR A 765 -7.33 -22.35 -36.77
N GLU A 766 -8.47 -22.15 -37.44
CA GLU A 766 -8.62 -22.40 -38.88
C GLU A 766 -7.57 -21.62 -39.69
N PRO A 767 -6.97 -22.20 -40.74
CA PRO A 767 -5.82 -21.62 -41.42
C PRO A 767 -6.19 -20.31 -42.11
N ASN A 768 -5.59 -19.20 -41.69
CA ASN A 768 -5.39 -18.06 -42.57
C ASN A 768 -4.58 -18.54 -43.78
N SER A 769 -5.03 -18.19 -44.99
CA SER A 769 -4.65 -18.72 -46.31
C SER A 769 -3.17 -18.65 -46.71
N HIS A 770 -2.25 -18.34 -45.79
CA HIS A 770 -0.82 -18.16 -46.03
C HIS A 770 0.10 -18.97 -45.09
N LEU A 771 -0.43 -19.73 -44.11
CA LEU A 771 0.40 -20.59 -43.24
C LEU A 771 0.25 -22.08 -43.59
N PRO A 772 1.36 -22.83 -43.79
CA PRO A 772 1.31 -24.26 -44.08
C PRO A 772 0.82 -25.07 -42.87
N ARG A 773 0.06 -26.13 -43.17
CA ARG A 773 -0.59 -27.05 -42.23
C ARG A 773 0.44 -27.65 -41.25
N THR A 774 0.22 -27.50 -39.94
CA THR A 774 1.03 -28.22 -38.94
C THR A 774 0.81 -29.73 -39.09
N ALA A 775 1.87 -30.52 -39.19
CA ALA A 775 1.79 -31.99 -39.33
C ALA A 775 1.33 -32.73 -38.06
N ILE A 776 1.18 -31.99 -36.95
CA ILE A 776 0.83 -32.49 -35.62
C ILE A 776 -0.62 -32.98 -35.61
N LYS A 777 -0.80 -34.25 -35.29
CA LYS A 777 -2.09 -34.95 -35.20
C LYS A 777 -2.57 -35.08 -33.76
N SER A 778 -1.65 -35.08 -32.80
CA SER A 778 -1.91 -35.33 -31.38
C SER A 778 -1.00 -34.48 -30.51
N ALA A 779 -1.58 -33.79 -29.53
CA ALA A 779 -0.88 -33.10 -28.46
C ALA A 779 -1.42 -33.58 -27.10
N ILE A 780 -0.53 -34.01 -26.19
CA ILE A 780 -0.91 -34.57 -24.88
C ILE A 780 -0.12 -33.88 -23.78
N LEU A 781 -0.79 -33.56 -22.67
CA LEU A 781 -0.14 -33.02 -21.46
C LEU A 781 -0.39 -33.95 -20.28
N TYR A 782 0.69 -34.44 -19.67
CA TYR A 782 0.68 -35.30 -18.50
C TYR A 782 1.10 -34.55 -17.24
N TYR A 783 0.42 -34.87 -16.14
CA TYR A 783 0.86 -34.50 -14.81
C TYR A 783 1.56 -35.66 -14.11
N GLY A 784 2.80 -35.42 -13.72
CA GLY A 784 3.59 -36.31 -12.88
C GLY A 784 5.08 -35.98 -12.94
N SER A 785 5.87 -36.73 -12.18
CA SER A 785 7.30 -36.50 -12.01
C SER A 785 8.10 -37.17 -13.12
N ILE A 786 9.07 -36.47 -13.70
CA ILE A 786 9.97 -37.02 -14.73
C ILE A 786 10.91 -38.11 -14.18
N THR A 787 10.99 -38.27 -12.86
CA THR A 787 11.72 -39.36 -12.18
C THR A 787 10.97 -40.69 -12.15
N ASP A 788 9.72 -40.68 -12.60
CA ASP A 788 8.79 -41.80 -12.56
C ASP A 788 8.60 -42.35 -13.96
N PHE A 789 8.52 -43.68 -14.06
CA PHE A 789 8.44 -44.38 -15.34
C PHE A 789 7.00 -44.51 -15.79
N ASP A 790 6.74 -44.23 -17.06
CA ASP A 790 5.45 -44.55 -17.67
C ASP A 790 5.63 -45.18 -19.06
N PRO A 791 5.03 -46.36 -19.30
CA PRO A 791 5.14 -47.06 -20.58
C PRO A 791 4.67 -46.24 -21.79
N GLN A 792 3.79 -45.24 -21.60
CA GLN A 792 3.24 -44.42 -22.68
C GLN A 792 4.27 -43.45 -23.30
N LEU A 793 5.40 -43.23 -22.63
CA LEU A 793 6.48 -42.33 -23.05
C LEU A 793 7.71 -43.07 -23.60
N CYS A 794 7.64 -44.39 -23.79
CA CYS A 794 8.73 -45.18 -24.39
C CYS A 794 8.90 -44.91 -25.89
N ASP A 795 10.14 -45.04 -26.37
CA ASP A 795 10.53 -45.04 -27.80
C ASP A 795 10.17 -43.78 -28.58
N PHE A 796 10.12 -42.62 -27.90
CA PHE A 796 10.00 -41.32 -28.57
C PHE A 796 11.23 -41.01 -29.43
N ASP A 797 11.04 -40.33 -30.57
CA ASP A 797 12.16 -39.96 -31.43
C ASP A 797 13.04 -38.89 -30.75
N ILE A 798 12.41 -37.89 -30.13
CA ILE A 798 13.10 -36.82 -29.41
C ILE A 798 12.54 -36.68 -28.01
N ALA A 799 13.45 -36.49 -27.05
CA ALA A 799 13.15 -35.97 -25.73
C ALA A 799 13.86 -34.62 -25.51
N THR A 800 13.19 -33.66 -24.88
CA THR A 800 13.78 -32.40 -24.41
C THR A 800 13.64 -32.27 -22.89
N CYS A 801 14.63 -31.67 -22.25
CA CYS A 801 14.66 -31.39 -20.82
C CYS A 801 15.47 -30.10 -20.63
N LEU A 802 14.80 -28.94 -20.73
CA LEU A 802 15.46 -27.64 -20.80
C LEU A 802 15.34 -26.90 -19.47
N GLU A 803 16.46 -26.75 -18.76
CA GLU A 803 16.54 -26.10 -17.43
C GLU A 803 15.56 -26.74 -16.42
N VAL A 804 15.76 -28.03 -16.13
CA VAL A 804 14.86 -28.80 -15.25
C VAL A 804 15.63 -29.61 -14.23
N ILE A 805 16.77 -30.18 -14.63
CA ILE A 805 17.55 -31.08 -13.76
C ILE A 805 18.10 -30.36 -12.53
N GLU A 806 18.34 -29.06 -12.59
CA GLU A 806 18.78 -28.23 -11.48
C GLU A 806 17.69 -27.92 -10.44
N HIS A 807 16.42 -28.15 -10.78
CA HIS A 807 15.27 -27.94 -9.87
C HIS A 807 14.94 -29.19 -9.02
N MET A 808 15.70 -30.27 -9.19
CA MET A 808 15.59 -31.49 -8.39
C MET A 808 16.90 -31.77 -7.66
N GLU A 809 16.84 -32.60 -6.61
CA GLU A 809 18.06 -33.00 -5.89
C GLU A 809 19.03 -33.73 -6.84
N GLU A 810 20.34 -33.63 -6.59
CA GLU A 810 21.36 -34.13 -7.53
C GLU A 810 21.18 -35.64 -7.80
N ASP A 811 20.84 -36.43 -6.79
CA ASP A 811 20.53 -37.86 -6.93
C ASP A 811 19.31 -38.14 -7.82
N GLN A 812 18.32 -37.24 -7.80
CA GLN A 812 17.16 -37.32 -8.68
C GLN A 812 17.52 -36.99 -10.12
N ALA A 813 18.45 -36.05 -10.36
CA ALA A 813 18.98 -35.79 -11.70
C ALA A 813 19.72 -37.01 -12.28
N TYR A 814 20.50 -37.72 -11.45
CA TYR A 814 21.09 -39.00 -11.84
C TYR A 814 20.01 -40.07 -12.11
N ARG A 815 18.99 -40.17 -11.26
CA ARG A 815 17.88 -41.12 -11.46
C ARG A 815 17.14 -40.84 -12.77
N PHE A 816 16.80 -39.59 -13.05
CA PHE A 816 16.19 -39.16 -14.31
C PHE A 816 17.08 -39.51 -15.50
N GLY A 817 18.37 -39.16 -15.46
CA GLY A 817 19.32 -39.45 -16.53
C GLY A 817 19.43 -40.95 -16.86
N ASN A 818 19.42 -41.80 -15.83
CA ASN A 818 19.40 -43.25 -16.04
C ASN A 818 18.05 -43.71 -16.61
N LEU A 819 16.94 -43.24 -16.04
CA LEU A 819 15.60 -43.63 -16.47
C LEU A 819 15.34 -43.26 -17.93
N VAL A 820 15.69 -42.03 -18.33
CA VAL A 820 15.42 -41.53 -19.69
C VAL A 820 16.22 -42.27 -20.75
N LEU A 821 17.47 -42.63 -20.48
CA LEU A 821 18.29 -43.35 -21.47
C LEU A 821 18.05 -44.86 -21.46
N SER A 822 17.69 -45.46 -20.31
CA SER A 822 17.50 -46.92 -20.19
C SER A 822 16.08 -47.42 -20.44
N SER A 823 15.06 -46.62 -20.10
CA SER A 823 13.66 -47.05 -20.10
C SER A 823 12.81 -46.24 -21.09
N PHE A 824 12.98 -44.92 -21.17
CA PHE A 824 12.31 -44.13 -22.22
C PHE A 824 13.02 -44.24 -23.59
N CYS A 825 14.33 -44.43 -23.59
CA CYS A 825 15.19 -44.76 -24.75
C CYS A 825 14.99 -43.86 -25.99
N PRO A 826 14.98 -42.52 -25.89
CA PRO A 826 14.75 -41.66 -27.05
C PRO A 826 15.89 -41.77 -28.07
N LYS A 827 15.64 -41.51 -29.37
CA LYS A 827 16.73 -41.49 -30.37
C LYS A 827 17.66 -40.29 -30.19
N LEU A 828 17.08 -39.16 -29.82
CA LEU A 828 17.74 -37.90 -29.53
C LEU A 828 17.24 -37.36 -28.18
N LEU A 829 18.14 -36.99 -27.27
CA LEU A 829 17.79 -36.28 -26.04
C LEU A 829 18.58 -34.97 -25.96
N VAL A 830 17.91 -33.86 -25.68
CA VAL A 830 18.52 -32.54 -25.46
C VAL A 830 18.30 -32.13 -24.01
N VAL A 831 19.39 -31.95 -23.27
CA VAL A 831 19.38 -31.51 -21.87
C VAL A 831 20.08 -30.17 -21.75
N SER A 832 19.47 -29.18 -21.08
CA SER A 832 20.16 -27.93 -20.73
C SER A 832 20.17 -27.70 -19.22
N THR A 833 21.20 -27.00 -18.76
CA THR A 833 21.34 -26.54 -17.37
C THR A 833 22.24 -25.29 -17.31
N PRO A 834 22.15 -24.44 -16.28
CA PRO A 834 23.04 -23.30 -16.10
C PRO A 834 24.51 -23.70 -16.02
N ASN A 835 25.41 -22.84 -16.53
CA ASN A 835 26.85 -22.96 -16.30
C ASN A 835 27.26 -22.14 -15.07
N TYR A 836 27.62 -22.82 -13.98
CA TYR A 836 28.04 -22.17 -12.73
C TYR A 836 29.22 -21.21 -12.91
N GLU A 837 30.16 -21.53 -13.82
CA GLU A 837 31.34 -20.70 -14.08
C GLU A 837 30.99 -19.33 -14.68
N TYR A 838 29.84 -19.22 -15.34
CA TYR A 838 29.38 -17.97 -15.93
C TYR A 838 28.76 -17.01 -14.88
N ASN A 839 28.44 -17.48 -13.68
CA ASN A 839 27.79 -16.68 -12.64
C ASN A 839 28.66 -15.50 -12.19
N VAL A 840 29.97 -15.66 -12.24
CA VAL A 840 30.98 -14.62 -11.95
C VAL A 840 30.72 -13.37 -12.80
N ILE A 841 30.38 -13.55 -14.09
CA ILE A 841 30.11 -12.45 -15.02
C ILE A 841 28.77 -11.79 -14.72
N LEU A 842 27.74 -12.59 -14.50
CA LEU A 842 26.39 -12.06 -14.22
C LEU A 842 26.33 -11.31 -12.89
N GLN A 843 27.11 -11.75 -11.90
CA GLN A 843 27.13 -11.18 -10.55
C GLN A 843 28.17 -10.05 -10.38
N GLY A 844 28.97 -9.75 -11.42
CA GLY A 844 29.83 -8.56 -11.46
C GLY A 844 30.99 -8.56 -10.47
N SER A 845 31.50 -9.72 -10.05
CA SER A 845 32.69 -9.80 -9.20
C SER A 845 33.93 -9.32 -9.97
N ASN A 846 34.42 -8.12 -9.63
CA ASN A 846 35.60 -7.49 -10.21
C ASN A 846 36.82 -8.41 -10.14
N LEU A 847 37.39 -8.76 -11.30
CA LEU A 847 38.73 -9.35 -11.43
C LEU A 847 39.86 -8.30 -11.35
N SER A 848 39.56 -7.03 -11.05
CA SER A 848 40.50 -5.91 -11.18
C SER A 848 41.34 -5.60 -9.92
N SER A 849 41.27 -6.38 -8.85
CA SER A 849 42.08 -6.15 -7.63
C SER A 849 43.24 -7.13 -7.43
N GLN A 850 43.64 -7.91 -8.44
CA GLN A 850 44.84 -8.75 -8.38
C GLN A 850 45.85 -8.43 -9.49
N GLU A 851 46.36 -7.21 -9.51
CA GLU A 851 47.70 -6.95 -10.04
C GLU A 851 48.55 -6.37 -8.90
N GLY A 852 49.09 -7.25 -8.05
CA GLY A 852 50.00 -6.84 -6.97
C GLY A 852 50.17 -7.81 -5.79
N GLY A 853 49.47 -8.96 -5.75
CA GLY A 853 49.54 -9.93 -4.65
C GLY A 853 50.42 -11.14 -4.94
N ASP A 854 51.12 -11.61 -3.91
CA ASP A 854 52.04 -12.76 -3.83
C ASP A 854 51.52 -14.03 -4.55
N PRO A 855 52.33 -14.79 -5.32
CA PRO A 855 51.86 -15.94 -6.12
C PRO A 855 51.30 -17.13 -5.33
N ASP A 856 51.39 -17.15 -4.01
CA ASP A 856 51.02 -18.29 -3.16
C ASP A 856 49.56 -18.26 -2.64
N ASP A 857 48.77 -17.20 -2.90
CA ASP A 857 47.39 -17.07 -2.40
C ASP A 857 46.30 -17.38 -3.46
N LYS A 858 46.53 -18.41 -4.27
CA LYS A 858 45.69 -18.75 -5.45
C LYS A 858 44.51 -19.70 -5.20
N THR A 859 44.07 -19.93 -3.96
CA THR A 859 43.14 -21.06 -3.71
C THR A 859 41.91 -20.78 -2.83
N GLN A 860 41.44 -19.54 -2.71
CA GLN A 860 40.12 -19.29 -2.10
C GLN A 860 39.32 -18.21 -2.85
N LEU A 861 38.93 -18.52 -4.09
CA LEU A 861 37.79 -17.87 -4.74
C LEU A 861 36.55 -18.17 -3.89
N GLN A 862 35.87 -17.14 -3.37
CA GLN A 862 34.59 -17.35 -2.71
C GLN A 862 33.58 -18.01 -3.67
N PRO A 863 32.76 -18.97 -3.21
CA PRO A 863 31.77 -19.61 -4.06
C PRO A 863 30.71 -18.61 -4.54
N CYS A 864 30.53 -18.50 -5.85
CA CYS A 864 29.45 -17.73 -6.47
C CYS A 864 28.08 -18.27 -6.06
N LYS A 865 27.08 -17.39 -5.91
CA LYS A 865 25.71 -17.82 -5.62
C LYS A 865 25.06 -18.43 -6.87
N PHE A 866 24.12 -19.35 -6.67
CA PHE A 866 23.25 -19.83 -7.75
C PHE A 866 22.42 -18.68 -8.32
N ARG A 867 22.09 -18.76 -9.61
CA ARG A 867 21.30 -17.75 -10.35
C ARG A 867 19.87 -17.66 -9.82
N ASN A 868 19.32 -18.80 -9.42
CA ASN A 868 17.97 -18.92 -8.90
C ASN A 868 17.97 -19.55 -7.50
N HIS A 869 17.06 -19.09 -6.64
CA HIS A 869 16.88 -19.64 -5.30
C HIS A 869 16.21 -21.02 -5.28
N ASP A 870 15.53 -21.40 -6.37
CA ASP A 870 14.90 -22.72 -6.50
C ASP A 870 15.86 -23.81 -7.01
N HIS A 871 17.05 -23.44 -7.51
CA HIS A 871 18.06 -24.40 -7.94
C HIS A 871 18.63 -25.16 -6.74
N LYS A 872 18.71 -26.49 -6.84
CA LYS A 872 19.34 -27.39 -5.86
C LYS A 872 20.84 -27.51 -6.06
N PHE A 873 21.28 -27.39 -7.31
CA PHE A 873 22.68 -27.38 -7.71
C PHE A 873 22.85 -26.56 -8.99
N GLU A 874 24.08 -26.10 -9.25
CA GLU A 874 24.48 -25.59 -10.56
C GLU A 874 25.85 -26.17 -10.89
N TRP A 875 25.94 -26.89 -12.00
CA TRP A 875 27.16 -27.59 -12.38
C TRP A 875 28.12 -26.69 -13.15
N THR A 876 29.42 -26.92 -12.96
CA THR A 876 30.48 -26.43 -13.84
C THR A 876 30.44 -27.15 -15.19
N ARG A 877 31.20 -26.66 -16.18
CA ARG A 877 31.36 -27.35 -17.47
C ARG A 877 31.92 -28.75 -17.27
N GLU A 878 32.87 -28.92 -16.35
CA GLU A 878 33.46 -30.21 -16.05
C GLU A 878 32.46 -31.19 -15.42
N GLN A 879 31.72 -30.75 -14.40
CA GLN A 879 30.73 -31.57 -13.70
C GLN A 879 29.62 -32.05 -14.66
N PHE A 880 29.03 -31.13 -15.43
CA PHE A 880 28.00 -31.47 -16.40
C PHE A 880 28.52 -32.39 -17.50
N ASN A 881 29.72 -32.13 -18.03
CA ASN A 881 30.33 -32.98 -19.03
C ASN A 881 30.65 -34.39 -18.51
N HIS A 882 31.08 -34.50 -17.25
CA HIS A 882 31.36 -35.79 -16.61
C HIS A 882 30.08 -36.61 -16.47
N TRP A 883 29.04 -36.02 -15.86
CA TRP A 883 27.72 -36.63 -15.70
C TRP A 883 27.16 -37.14 -17.04
N ALA A 884 27.20 -36.31 -18.07
CA ALA A 884 26.67 -36.65 -19.38
C ALA A 884 27.49 -37.72 -20.11
N ARG A 885 28.83 -37.69 -20.04
CA ARG A 885 29.69 -38.72 -20.67
C ARG A 885 29.53 -40.08 -20.02
N ASP A 886 29.43 -40.11 -18.70
CA ASP A 886 29.23 -41.34 -17.94
C ASP A 886 27.88 -41.98 -18.30
N LEU A 887 26.79 -41.20 -18.30
CA LEU A 887 25.47 -41.65 -18.76
C LEU A 887 25.49 -42.16 -20.21
N ALA A 888 26.13 -41.42 -21.12
CA ALA A 888 26.21 -41.82 -22.52
C ALA A 888 26.97 -43.15 -22.72
N THR A 889 28.04 -43.37 -21.93
CA THR A 889 28.82 -44.60 -21.97
C THR A 889 28.04 -45.78 -21.42
N ARG A 890 27.33 -45.60 -20.29
CA ARG A 890 26.53 -46.66 -19.64
C ARG A 890 25.35 -47.14 -20.48
N HIS A 891 24.73 -46.23 -21.24
CA HIS A 891 23.48 -46.51 -21.98
C HIS A 891 23.64 -46.60 -23.51
N ASN A 892 24.88 -46.64 -24.03
CA ASN A 892 25.19 -46.73 -25.46
C ASN A 892 24.68 -45.55 -26.32
N TYR A 893 24.90 -44.33 -25.83
CA TYR A 893 24.69 -43.08 -26.55
C TYR A 893 26.03 -42.40 -26.90
N SER A 894 26.03 -41.53 -27.91
CA SER A 894 27.05 -40.49 -28.07
C SER A 894 26.53 -39.19 -27.49
N VAL A 895 27.41 -38.38 -26.92
CA VAL A 895 27.06 -37.05 -26.40
C VAL A 895 27.87 -35.95 -27.09
N GLU A 896 27.19 -34.89 -27.49
CA GLU A 896 27.76 -33.65 -28.03
C GLU A 896 27.44 -32.50 -27.06
N PHE A 897 28.41 -31.60 -26.83
CA PHE A 897 28.28 -30.48 -25.89
C PHE A 897 28.24 -29.14 -26.63
N SER A 898 27.31 -28.28 -26.24
CA SER A 898 27.13 -26.92 -26.78
C SER A 898 26.51 -26.00 -25.72
N GLY A 899 26.00 -24.85 -26.11
CA GLY A 899 25.30 -23.93 -25.20
C GLY A 899 24.83 -22.64 -25.87
N VAL A 900 24.23 -21.75 -25.06
CA VAL A 900 23.72 -20.43 -25.47
C VAL A 900 24.15 -19.33 -24.48
N GLY A 901 23.99 -18.06 -24.85
CA GLY A 901 24.39 -16.91 -24.02
C GLY A 901 25.89 -16.65 -23.95
N GLY A 902 26.64 -16.92 -25.03
CA GLY A 902 28.09 -16.73 -25.07
C GLY A 902 28.74 -17.44 -26.25
N SER A 903 30.04 -17.72 -26.14
CA SER A 903 30.81 -18.50 -27.12
C SER A 903 31.61 -19.58 -26.40
N GLY A 904 31.60 -20.81 -26.90
CA GLY A 904 32.31 -21.94 -26.29
C GLY A 904 33.84 -21.84 -26.35
N HIS A 905 34.40 -20.92 -27.15
CA HIS A 905 35.85 -20.75 -27.31
C HIS A 905 36.45 -19.66 -26.42
N LEU A 906 35.62 -18.86 -25.77
CA LEU A 906 36.02 -17.77 -24.89
C LEU A 906 35.68 -18.17 -23.46
N GLU A 907 36.60 -17.96 -22.50
CA GLU A 907 36.28 -18.09 -21.08
C GLU A 907 35.18 -17.10 -20.69
N PRO A 908 34.16 -17.49 -19.89
CA PRO A 908 33.95 -18.76 -19.19
C PRO A 908 33.08 -19.80 -19.96
N GLY A 909 32.89 -19.61 -21.27
CA GLY A 909 32.08 -20.46 -22.13
C GLY A 909 30.65 -19.94 -22.33
N TYR A 910 29.69 -20.86 -22.50
CA TYR A 910 28.27 -20.53 -22.63
C TYR A 910 27.63 -20.27 -21.27
N ALA A 911 26.61 -19.41 -21.22
CA ALA A 911 25.85 -19.12 -20.01
C ALA A 911 24.89 -20.26 -19.63
N SER A 912 24.21 -20.87 -20.61
CA SER A 912 23.52 -22.16 -20.43
C SER A 912 24.24 -23.21 -21.24
N GLN A 913 24.56 -24.33 -20.62
CA GLN A 913 25.27 -25.45 -21.22
C GLN A 913 24.29 -26.56 -21.60
N ILE A 914 24.53 -27.22 -22.73
CA ILE A 914 23.59 -28.13 -23.38
C ILE A 914 24.32 -29.41 -23.78
N ALA A 915 23.75 -30.57 -23.42
CA ALA A 915 24.20 -31.90 -23.83
C ALA A 915 23.18 -32.55 -24.76
N ILE A 916 23.68 -33.13 -25.85
CA ILE A 916 22.87 -33.72 -26.91
C ILE A 916 23.24 -35.19 -27.04
N PHE A 917 22.35 -36.07 -26.61
CA PHE A 917 22.56 -37.51 -26.65
C PHE A 917 21.94 -38.09 -27.92
N ARG A 918 22.72 -38.90 -28.65
CA ARG A 918 22.25 -39.64 -29.84
C ARG A 918 22.49 -41.13 -29.65
N ARG A 919 21.47 -41.95 -29.88
CA ARG A 919 21.55 -43.40 -29.70
C ARG A 919 22.46 -44.03 -30.76
N LYS A 920 23.43 -44.87 -30.38
CA LYS A 920 24.47 -45.43 -31.29
C LYS A 920 24.02 -46.66 -32.10
N SER A 921 23.02 -47.42 -31.66
CA SER A 921 22.55 -48.63 -32.34
C SER A 921 21.01 -48.75 -32.39
N GLU A 922 20.49 -49.38 -33.44
CA GLU A 922 19.08 -49.78 -33.59
C GLU A 922 18.79 -51.17 -33.00
N THR A 923 19.45 -51.55 -31.91
CA THR A 923 19.10 -52.80 -31.21
C THR A 923 17.81 -52.58 -30.43
N ARG A 924 16.68 -53.04 -30.97
CA ARG A 924 15.43 -53.18 -30.22
C ARG A 924 15.68 -54.11 -29.04
N HIS A 925 15.71 -53.58 -27.83
CA HIS A 925 15.62 -54.42 -26.64
C HIS A 925 14.18 -54.94 -26.56
N GLU A 926 14.00 -56.25 -26.65
CA GLU A 926 12.75 -56.90 -26.26
C GLU A 926 12.60 -56.72 -24.74
N TYR A 927 11.58 -55.96 -24.32
CA TYR A 927 11.21 -55.86 -22.92
C TYR A 927 10.81 -57.26 -22.41
N PRO A 928 11.32 -57.71 -21.25
CA PRO A 928 10.82 -58.94 -20.64
C PRO A 928 9.34 -58.73 -20.31
N THR A 929 8.48 -59.48 -21.00
CA THR A 929 7.03 -59.57 -20.75
C THR A 929 6.79 -60.27 -19.42
N ASN A 930 7.02 -59.57 -18.31
CA ASN A 930 6.43 -59.94 -17.04
C ASN A 930 4.99 -59.44 -17.02
N ASN A 931 4.04 -60.38 -17.03
CA ASN A 931 2.58 -60.21 -16.93
C ASN A 931 2.10 -59.59 -15.60
N ALA A 932 2.82 -58.61 -15.05
CA ALA A 932 2.47 -57.86 -13.84
C ALA A 932 2.37 -56.34 -14.07
N ALA A 933 2.71 -55.83 -15.27
CA ALA A 933 2.78 -54.39 -15.55
C ALA A 933 1.48 -53.75 -16.07
N GLU A 934 0.37 -54.49 -16.22
CA GLU A 934 -0.92 -53.95 -16.71
C GLU A 934 -1.67 -53.05 -15.68
N SER A 935 -1.03 -52.62 -14.59
CA SER A 935 -1.71 -51.80 -13.56
C SER A 935 -0.93 -50.60 -12.99
N ALA A 936 0.24 -50.24 -13.54
CA ALA A 936 1.03 -49.10 -13.05
C ALA A 936 1.09 -47.97 -14.08
N HIS A 937 0.00 -47.21 -14.21
CA HIS A 937 0.02 -45.89 -14.84
C HIS A 937 0.23 -44.84 -13.75
N GLU A 938 1.41 -44.21 -13.71
CA GLU A 938 1.74 -43.19 -12.70
C GLU A 938 1.42 -41.77 -13.19
N TYR A 939 1.43 -41.50 -14.50
CA TYR A 939 0.99 -40.19 -15.02
C TYR A 939 -0.52 -40.08 -15.14
N GLN A 940 -1.04 -38.91 -14.75
CA GLN A 940 -2.44 -38.55 -14.97
C GLN A 940 -2.55 -37.71 -16.25
N GLU A 941 -3.32 -38.19 -17.23
CA GLU A 941 -3.60 -37.44 -18.46
C GLU A 941 -4.48 -36.22 -18.14
N ASN A 942 -3.90 -35.02 -18.29
CA ASN A 942 -4.57 -33.78 -17.89
C ASN A 942 -5.29 -33.09 -19.04
N TRP A 943 -4.83 -33.31 -20.28
CA TRP A 943 -5.42 -32.75 -21.48
C TRP A 943 -4.97 -33.51 -22.75
N LEU A 944 -5.93 -33.73 -23.64
CA LEU A 944 -5.73 -34.38 -24.94
C LEU A 944 -6.46 -33.60 -26.04
N GLU A 945 -5.75 -33.21 -27.09
CA GLU A 945 -6.36 -32.68 -28.30
C GLU A 945 -5.99 -33.54 -29.51
N ILE A 946 -7.04 -34.06 -30.17
CA ILE A 946 -6.95 -34.84 -31.40
C ILE A 946 -7.36 -33.95 -32.56
N VAL A 947 -6.41 -33.62 -33.45
CA VAL A 947 -6.68 -32.85 -34.66
C VAL A 947 -7.37 -33.78 -35.68
N ARG A 948 -8.71 -33.92 -35.58
CA ARG A 948 -9.48 -34.78 -36.48
C ARG A 948 -9.80 -34.07 -37.79
N GLY A 949 -9.13 -34.47 -38.86
CA GLY A 949 -9.62 -34.29 -40.23
C GLY A 949 -9.75 -35.63 -40.93
N PHE A 950 -10.90 -36.31 -40.83
CA PHE A 950 -11.41 -37.27 -41.82
C PHE A 950 -12.88 -37.64 -41.50
N THR A 951 -13.70 -37.64 -42.55
CA THR A 951 -15.15 -37.79 -42.61
C THR A 951 -15.63 -39.27 -42.48
N SER A 952 -16.73 -39.45 -41.74
CA SER A 952 -17.80 -40.46 -41.80
C SER A 952 -17.53 -41.96 -42.11
N MET A 953 -18.00 -42.88 -41.24
CA MET A 953 -19.22 -43.72 -41.42
C MET A 953 -19.17 -45.08 -40.65
N TRP A 954 -20.19 -45.31 -39.80
CA TRP A 954 -20.86 -46.58 -39.41
C TRP A 954 -20.03 -47.60 -38.58
N THR A 955 -20.55 -48.36 -37.60
CA THR A 955 -21.85 -49.03 -37.41
C THR A 955 -22.14 -49.28 -35.92
N ASN A 956 -23.43 -49.46 -35.65
CA ASN A 956 -24.05 -49.85 -34.39
C ASN A 956 -24.45 -51.35 -34.51
N SER A 957 -24.03 -52.21 -33.57
CA SER A 957 -24.57 -53.57 -33.33
C SER A 957 -24.02 -54.09 -31.98
N GLY A 958 -24.76 -54.06 -30.85
CA GLY A 958 -25.75 -55.06 -30.39
C GLY A 958 -25.08 -56.14 -29.51
N LYS A 959 -25.52 -56.60 -28.32
CA LYS A 959 -26.80 -56.58 -27.60
C LYS A 959 -26.61 -56.97 -26.11
N ASN A 960 -27.37 -56.29 -25.24
CA ASN A 960 -28.24 -56.73 -24.12
C ASN A 960 -27.86 -57.86 -23.14
N ASN A 961 -28.08 -57.58 -21.84
CA ASN A 961 -29.18 -58.22 -21.09
C ASN A 961 -29.61 -57.40 -19.84
N PHE A 962 -30.89 -57.05 -19.80
CA PHE A 962 -31.66 -56.64 -18.61
C PHE A 962 -32.52 -57.84 -18.15
N PRO A 963 -33.05 -57.85 -16.92
CA PRO A 963 -34.43 -57.38 -16.76
C PRO A 963 -34.67 -56.58 -15.46
N GLY A 964 -35.58 -55.59 -15.56
CA GLY A 964 -36.10 -54.82 -14.42
C GLY A 964 -37.50 -55.24 -13.96
N ARG A 965 -37.95 -54.60 -12.86
CA ARG A 965 -39.32 -54.31 -12.38
C ARG A 965 -39.16 -53.32 -11.21
N GLY A 966 -39.89 -52.23 -10.99
CA GLY A 966 -41.00 -51.56 -11.66
C GLY A 966 -41.68 -50.56 -10.70
N PHE A 967 -42.07 -49.39 -11.24
CA PHE A 967 -43.17 -48.47 -10.85
C PHE A 967 -43.04 -47.37 -9.76
N SER A 968 -42.94 -46.12 -10.25
CA SER A 968 -43.87 -44.97 -10.21
C SER A 968 -44.48 -44.34 -8.92
N THR A 969 -44.55 -42.99 -8.99
CA THR A 969 -45.51 -41.98 -8.43
C THR A 969 -45.13 -41.09 -7.21
N PRO A 970 -45.67 -39.83 -7.13
CA PRO A 970 -44.99 -38.64 -6.59
C PRO A 970 -45.61 -38.08 -5.26
N PRO A 971 -45.42 -36.80 -4.86
CA PRO A 971 -44.86 -36.37 -3.57
C PRO A 971 -45.91 -36.07 -2.46
N PRO A 972 -45.52 -35.96 -1.17
CA PRO A 972 -46.40 -35.37 -0.17
C PRO A 972 -45.88 -34.03 0.40
N SER A 973 -46.82 -33.11 0.53
CA SER A 973 -46.82 -31.98 1.46
C SER A 973 -46.88 -32.47 2.92
N TRP A 974 -46.80 -31.55 3.90
CA TRP A 974 -47.75 -31.40 5.02
C TRP A 974 -47.19 -30.46 6.11
N ARG A 975 -48.08 -29.63 6.65
CA ARG A 975 -47.89 -28.76 7.83
C ARG A 975 -48.13 -29.54 9.13
N SER A 976 -47.55 -29.05 10.24
CA SER A 976 -48.18 -28.77 11.57
C SER A 976 -47.40 -29.29 12.80
N ARG A 977 -47.11 -28.34 13.71
CA ARG A 977 -46.60 -28.37 15.11
C ARG A 977 -47.35 -29.37 16.05
N PRO A 978 -46.90 -29.73 17.29
CA PRO A 978 -46.35 -28.83 18.34
C PRO A 978 -45.40 -29.41 19.43
N PHE A 979 -44.78 -28.54 20.24
CA PHE A 979 -44.39 -28.89 21.63
C PHE A 979 -44.80 -27.76 22.60
N ARG A 980 -45.46 -28.17 23.70
CA ARG A 980 -46.04 -27.34 24.77
C ARG A 980 -45.09 -27.25 25.98
N SER A 981 -45.11 -26.08 26.60
CA SER A 981 -44.55 -25.71 27.92
C SER A 981 -45.50 -26.02 29.10
N PRO A 982 -45.04 -25.86 30.35
CA PRO A 982 -45.74 -25.00 31.33
C PRO A 982 -44.76 -24.10 32.15
N LYS A 983 -44.95 -22.76 32.29
CA LYS A 983 -45.80 -21.97 33.24
C LYS A 983 -45.25 -21.97 34.70
N THR A 984 -45.16 -20.88 35.49
CA THR A 984 -45.82 -19.54 35.50
C THR A 984 -45.15 -18.52 36.47
N ALA A 985 -45.50 -17.23 36.30
CA ALA A 985 -45.02 -15.96 36.87
C ALA A 985 -45.40 -15.67 38.37
N PRO A 986 -45.06 -14.47 38.93
CA PRO A 986 -45.88 -13.28 38.67
C PRO A 986 -45.12 -11.96 38.39
N PHE A 987 -45.85 -11.09 37.71
CA PHE A 987 -45.60 -9.69 37.33
C PHE A 987 -45.89 -8.73 38.51
N LEU A 988 -45.22 -7.57 38.55
CA LEU A 988 -45.88 -6.27 38.85
C LEU A 988 -45.05 -5.06 38.36
N ASP A 989 -45.78 -4.16 37.70
CA ASP A 989 -45.48 -2.92 36.96
C ASP A 989 -44.54 -1.86 37.57
N ARG A 990 -43.76 -1.15 36.72
CA ARG A 990 -44.13 0.19 36.18
C ARG A 990 -43.07 0.79 35.24
N LYS A 991 -43.52 1.30 34.09
CA LYS A 991 -42.81 2.24 33.20
C LYS A 991 -42.41 3.53 33.92
N ARG A 992 -41.23 4.07 33.62
CA ARG A 992 -41.05 5.50 33.25
C ARG A 992 -39.76 5.70 32.43
N SER A 993 -39.93 6.50 31.39
CA SER A 993 -39.04 6.99 30.34
C SER A 993 -37.91 7.91 30.81
N SER A 994 -36.78 7.95 30.06
CA SER A 994 -36.15 9.14 29.41
C SER A 994 -34.66 8.89 29.08
N PRO A 995 -33.99 9.67 28.18
CA PRO A 995 -33.06 9.15 27.16
C PRO A 995 -31.61 9.71 27.27
N ASN A 996 -30.79 9.42 26.25
CA ASN A 996 -29.48 10.01 25.91
C ASN A 996 -28.22 9.45 26.61
N SER A 997 -27.65 8.36 26.07
CA SER A 997 -26.22 8.03 26.27
C SER A 997 -25.49 7.49 25.02
N ALA A 998 -26.19 7.32 23.89
CA ALA A 998 -25.70 6.47 22.81
C ALA A 998 -24.64 7.07 21.86
N ASN A 999 -24.21 8.33 22.02
CA ASN A 999 -23.28 8.95 21.04
C ASN A 999 -21.85 9.20 21.54
N LYS A 1000 -21.55 8.98 22.83
CA LYS A 1000 -20.26 9.38 23.44
C LYS A 1000 -19.33 8.19 23.73
N SER A 1001 -19.88 7.06 24.17
CA SER A 1001 -19.16 5.80 24.36
C SER A 1001 -18.58 5.31 23.04
N ASP A 1002 -19.37 5.35 21.97
CA ASP A 1002 -19.06 4.69 20.70
C ASP A 1002 -17.80 5.23 20.00
N LEU A 1003 -17.36 6.46 20.32
CA LEU A 1003 -16.11 7.03 19.78
C LEU A 1003 -14.87 6.70 20.64
N PHE A 1004 -14.98 6.66 21.96
CA PHE A 1004 -13.85 6.35 22.87
C PHE A 1004 -13.39 4.90 22.72
N HIS A 1005 -14.36 3.99 22.66
CA HIS A 1005 -14.17 2.56 22.43
C HIS A 1005 -13.49 2.26 21.09
N VAL A 1006 -13.73 3.09 20.06
CA VAL A 1006 -13.13 2.95 18.73
C VAL A 1006 -11.70 3.50 18.69
N ILE A 1007 -11.40 4.61 19.38
CA ILE A 1007 -10.06 5.22 19.39
C ILE A 1007 -9.08 4.39 20.21
N HIS A 1008 -9.48 4.00 21.41
CA HIS A 1008 -8.62 3.26 22.34
C HIS A 1008 -8.76 1.73 22.19
N LYS A 1009 -9.58 1.27 21.23
CA LYS A 1009 -9.88 -0.16 20.98
C LYS A 1009 -10.41 -0.90 22.22
N ILE A 1010 -11.16 -0.20 23.07
CA ILE A 1010 -11.80 -0.76 24.28
C ILE A 1010 -13.25 -1.12 23.93
N PRO A 1011 -13.83 -2.21 24.44
CA PRO A 1011 -15.24 -2.54 24.18
C PRO A 1011 -16.21 -1.56 24.83
N ALA A 1012 -17.40 -1.39 24.23
CA ALA A 1012 -18.42 -0.48 24.75
C ALA A 1012 -19.13 -0.96 26.03
N GLY A 1013 -19.36 -0.04 26.97
CA GLY A 1013 -20.05 -0.26 28.25
C GLY A 1013 -19.24 0.17 29.48
N ASP A 1014 -19.77 -0.10 30.69
CA ASP A 1014 -19.09 0.16 31.98
C ASP A 1014 -18.89 -1.13 32.81
N SER A 1015 -18.74 -2.26 32.12
CA SER A 1015 -18.63 -3.57 32.78
C SER A 1015 -17.25 -3.77 33.43
N PRO A 1016 -17.09 -4.64 34.44
CA PRO A 1016 -15.80 -4.92 35.08
C PRO A 1016 -14.66 -5.20 34.10
N TYR A 1017 -14.93 -5.93 33.02
CA TYR A 1017 -13.98 -6.19 31.94
C TYR A 1017 -13.61 -4.92 31.15
N VAL A 1018 -14.58 -4.03 30.89
CA VAL A 1018 -14.32 -2.75 30.21
C VAL A 1018 -13.43 -1.84 31.08
N LYS A 1019 -13.68 -1.80 32.39
CA LYS A 1019 -12.81 -1.10 33.36
C LYS A 1019 -11.39 -1.66 33.37
N ALA A 1020 -11.25 -2.99 33.36
CA ALA A 1020 -9.95 -3.64 33.27
C ALA A 1020 -9.20 -3.26 31.96
N LYS A 1021 -9.90 -3.21 30.82
CA LYS A 1021 -9.32 -2.78 29.53
C LYS A 1021 -8.95 -1.30 29.48
N GLN A 1022 -9.73 -0.45 30.13
CA GLN A 1022 -9.42 0.97 30.27
C GLN A 1022 -8.15 1.17 31.10
N VAL A 1023 -8.03 0.52 32.25
CA VAL A 1023 -6.82 0.58 33.08
C VAL A 1023 -5.61 0.00 32.33
N GLN A 1024 -5.79 -1.09 31.58
CA GLN A 1024 -4.72 -1.70 30.78
C GLN A 1024 -4.20 -0.78 29.68
N LEU A 1025 -5.09 -0.16 28.90
CA LEU A 1025 -4.73 0.51 27.64
C LEU A 1025 -4.57 2.03 27.76
N ILE A 1026 -5.21 2.65 28.76
CA ILE A 1026 -5.23 4.11 28.94
C ILE A 1026 -4.38 4.49 30.14
N ASP A 1027 -4.70 3.95 31.31
CA ASP A 1027 -3.96 4.27 32.55
C ASP A 1027 -2.58 3.61 32.57
N LYS A 1028 -2.34 2.62 31.68
CA LYS A 1028 -1.10 1.86 31.53
C LYS A 1028 -0.61 1.26 32.85
N ASP A 1029 -1.54 0.84 33.71
CA ASP A 1029 -1.27 0.17 34.99
C ASP A 1029 -1.58 -1.33 34.89
N PRO A 1030 -0.59 -2.17 34.52
CA PRO A 1030 -0.81 -3.60 34.32
C PRO A 1030 -1.16 -4.35 35.62
N SER A 1031 -0.63 -3.93 36.77
CA SER A 1031 -0.87 -4.61 38.06
C SER A 1031 -2.32 -4.42 38.52
N ARG A 1032 -2.84 -3.19 38.38
CA ARG A 1032 -4.24 -2.89 38.67
C ARG A 1032 -5.18 -3.49 37.65
N ALA A 1033 -4.78 -3.55 36.37
CA ALA A 1033 -5.56 -4.21 35.32
C ALA A 1033 -5.76 -5.71 35.61
N VAL A 1034 -4.73 -6.43 36.06
CA VAL A 1034 -4.84 -7.86 36.45
C VAL A 1034 -5.89 -8.05 37.55
N SER A 1035 -5.88 -7.20 38.57
CA SER A 1035 -6.87 -7.26 39.67
C SER A 1035 -8.31 -7.04 39.17
N LEU A 1036 -8.50 -6.16 38.20
CA LEU A 1036 -9.81 -5.89 37.60
C LEU A 1036 -10.26 -6.99 36.64
N PHE A 1037 -9.33 -7.63 35.91
CA PHE A 1037 -9.67 -8.81 35.11
C PHE A 1037 -10.10 -9.99 35.99
N TRP A 1038 -9.46 -10.20 37.14
CA TRP A 1038 -9.90 -11.15 38.15
C TRP A 1038 -11.33 -10.87 38.63
N ALA A 1039 -11.64 -9.61 38.93
CA ALA A 1039 -13.00 -9.21 39.30
C ALA A 1039 -14.01 -9.48 38.17
N ALA A 1040 -13.62 -9.28 36.91
CA ALA A 1040 -14.48 -9.56 35.75
C ALA A 1040 -14.76 -11.06 35.57
N ILE A 1041 -13.76 -11.92 35.73
CA ILE A 1041 -13.90 -13.39 35.67
C ILE A 1041 -14.88 -13.86 36.76
N ASN A 1042 -14.69 -13.40 37.99
CA ASN A 1042 -15.55 -13.77 39.12
C ASN A 1042 -16.99 -13.24 38.96
N ALA A 1043 -17.18 -12.10 38.28
CA ALA A 1043 -18.48 -11.55 37.96
C ALA A 1043 -19.15 -12.19 36.72
N GLY A 1044 -18.47 -13.12 36.04
CA GLY A 1044 -18.95 -13.73 34.80
C GLY A 1044 -18.96 -12.79 33.59
N ASP A 1045 -18.29 -11.63 33.68
CA ASP A 1045 -18.28 -10.61 32.63
C ASP A 1045 -17.20 -10.91 31.59
N ARG A 1046 -17.64 -11.42 30.42
CA ARG A 1046 -16.78 -11.73 29.26
C ARG A 1046 -15.56 -12.58 29.65
N VAL A 1047 -15.81 -13.65 30.41
CA VAL A 1047 -14.79 -14.55 30.98
C VAL A 1047 -13.73 -14.97 29.96
N ASP A 1048 -14.14 -15.38 28.76
CA ASP A 1048 -13.21 -15.77 27.67
C ASP A 1048 -12.19 -14.67 27.35
N SER A 1049 -12.65 -13.42 27.23
CA SER A 1049 -11.79 -12.28 26.91
C SER A 1049 -10.98 -11.84 28.11
N ALA A 1050 -11.61 -11.77 29.28
CA ALA A 1050 -10.97 -11.39 30.54
C ALA A 1050 -9.78 -12.30 30.88
N LEU A 1051 -9.97 -13.62 30.77
CA LEU A 1051 -8.93 -14.62 31.06
C LEU A 1051 -7.74 -14.50 30.09
N LYS A 1052 -8.01 -14.33 28.79
CA LYS A 1052 -6.96 -14.17 27.76
C LYS A 1052 -6.16 -12.90 27.95
N ASP A 1053 -6.84 -11.78 28.18
CA ASP A 1053 -6.19 -10.48 28.34
C ASP A 1053 -5.41 -10.40 29.65
N MET A 1054 -5.95 -10.99 30.73
CA MET A 1054 -5.23 -11.14 32.00
C MET A 1054 -3.94 -11.94 31.82
N ALA A 1055 -4.00 -13.08 31.13
CA ALA A 1055 -2.83 -13.91 30.86
C ALA A 1055 -1.75 -13.17 30.05
N VAL A 1056 -2.14 -12.35 29.08
CA VAL A 1056 -1.20 -11.52 28.30
C VAL A 1056 -0.56 -10.44 29.17
N VAL A 1057 -1.32 -9.77 30.05
CA VAL A 1057 -0.78 -8.76 30.98
C VAL A 1057 0.15 -9.40 32.01
N MET A 1058 -0.23 -10.56 32.57
CA MET A 1058 0.62 -11.31 33.51
C MET A 1058 1.92 -11.76 32.85
N LYS A 1059 1.88 -12.17 31.56
CA LYS A 1059 3.08 -12.43 30.77
C LYS A 1059 4.00 -11.21 30.66
N GLN A 1060 3.44 -10.01 30.44
CA GLN A 1060 4.22 -8.76 30.37
C GLN A 1060 4.89 -8.41 31.71
N LEU A 1061 4.24 -8.76 32.82
CA LEU A 1061 4.75 -8.59 34.18
C LEU A 1061 5.69 -9.71 34.64
N ASP A 1062 6.08 -10.61 33.74
CA ASP A 1062 6.92 -11.79 34.02
C ASP A 1062 6.31 -12.78 35.04
N ARG A 1063 4.98 -12.80 35.17
CA ARG A 1063 4.21 -13.70 36.03
C ARG A 1063 3.57 -14.83 35.23
N SER A 1064 4.38 -15.52 34.42
CA SER A 1064 3.89 -16.51 33.45
C SER A 1064 3.31 -17.76 34.12
N ASP A 1065 3.89 -18.25 35.22
CA ASP A 1065 3.39 -19.42 35.94
C ASP A 1065 2.03 -19.17 36.61
N GLU A 1066 1.84 -17.99 37.19
CA GLU A 1066 0.54 -17.59 37.74
C GLU A 1066 -0.54 -17.48 36.66
N ALA A 1067 -0.16 -17.02 35.45
CA ALA A 1067 -1.07 -16.97 34.31
C ALA A 1067 -1.49 -18.37 33.85
N ILE A 1068 -0.56 -19.34 33.86
CA ILE A 1068 -0.83 -20.75 33.52
C ILE A 1068 -1.84 -21.34 34.52
N GLU A 1069 -1.62 -21.15 35.82
CA GLU A 1069 -2.51 -21.67 36.86
C GLU A 1069 -3.89 -21.00 36.84
N ALA A 1070 -3.95 -19.70 36.54
CA ALA A 1070 -5.22 -19.00 36.32
C ALA A 1070 -5.96 -19.60 35.11
N ILE A 1071 -5.28 -19.84 33.99
CA ILE A 1071 -5.91 -20.49 32.83
C ILE A 1071 -6.42 -21.88 33.21
N ARG A 1072 -5.61 -22.72 33.86
CA ARG A 1072 -6.04 -24.06 34.31
C ARG A 1072 -7.29 -24.02 35.20
N SER A 1073 -7.34 -23.05 36.10
CA SER A 1073 -8.43 -22.88 37.06
C SER A 1073 -9.74 -22.42 36.40
N PHE A 1074 -9.69 -21.52 35.41
CA PHE A 1074 -10.90 -20.91 34.83
C PHE A 1074 -11.24 -21.36 33.41
N ARG A 1075 -10.40 -22.18 32.77
CA ARG A 1075 -10.62 -22.67 31.39
C ARG A 1075 -11.96 -23.38 31.21
N HIS A 1076 -12.48 -24.05 32.24
CA HIS A 1076 -13.77 -24.73 32.21
C HIS A 1076 -14.97 -23.77 32.16
N LEU A 1077 -14.79 -22.50 32.56
CA LEU A 1077 -15.79 -21.45 32.45
C LEU A 1077 -15.82 -20.81 31.06
N CYS A 1078 -14.83 -21.09 30.21
CA CYS A 1078 -14.71 -20.49 28.90
C CYS A 1078 -15.48 -21.28 27.83
N SER A 1079 -16.03 -20.56 26.84
CA SER A 1079 -16.79 -21.18 25.74
C SER A 1079 -15.94 -22.14 24.91
N TYR A 1080 -16.56 -23.14 24.28
CA TYR A 1080 -15.89 -24.11 23.39
C TYR A 1080 -15.13 -23.40 22.25
N ASP A 1081 -15.72 -22.35 21.67
CA ASP A 1081 -15.13 -21.58 20.56
C ASP A 1081 -13.87 -20.81 20.97
N SER A 1082 -13.67 -20.56 22.27
CA SER A 1082 -12.51 -19.83 22.79
C SER A 1082 -11.32 -20.72 23.14
N GLN A 1083 -11.51 -22.04 23.23
CA GLN A 1083 -10.52 -23.00 23.70
C GLN A 1083 -9.24 -22.97 22.86
N GLU A 1084 -9.35 -22.96 21.52
CA GLU A 1084 -8.18 -22.90 20.64
C GLU A 1084 -7.35 -21.61 20.85
N SER A 1085 -8.03 -20.48 21.10
CA SER A 1085 -7.35 -19.22 21.37
C SER A 1085 -6.66 -19.19 22.72
N ILE A 1086 -7.19 -19.92 23.71
CA ILE A 1086 -6.58 -20.10 25.03
C ILE A 1086 -5.36 -21.02 24.91
N ASP A 1087 -5.45 -22.11 24.14
CA ASP A 1087 -4.31 -23.01 23.87
C ASP A 1087 -3.14 -22.27 23.22
N ASN A 1088 -3.40 -21.34 22.29
CA ASN A 1088 -2.34 -20.52 21.69
C ASN A 1088 -1.64 -19.61 22.72
N VAL A 1089 -2.40 -19.03 23.66
CA VAL A 1089 -1.82 -18.22 24.75
C VAL A 1089 -1.02 -19.11 25.71
N LEU A 1090 -1.51 -20.32 25.98
CA LEU A 1090 -0.89 -21.27 26.89
C LEU A 1090 0.45 -21.82 26.36
N ILE A 1091 0.53 -22.13 25.06
CA ILE A 1091 1.80 -22.47 24.38
C ILE A 1091 2.83 -21.36 24.59
N GLU A 1092 2.43 -20.10 24.39
CA GLU A 1092 3.32 -18.96 24.53
C GLU A 1092 3.76 -18.70 25.99
N LEU A 1093 2.92 -19.07 26.97
CA LEU A 1093 3.27 -19.04 28.39
C LEU A 1093 4.22 -20.18 28.76
N TYR A 1094 4.04 -21.38 28.20
CA TYR A 1094 4.96 -22.50 28.40
C TYR A 1094 6.36 -22.21 27.87
N LYS A 1095 6.45 -21.59 26.68
CA LYS A 1095 7.71 -21.10 26.12
C LYS A 1095 8.45 -20.16 27.07
N ARG A 1096 7.73 -19.21 27.68
CA ARG A 1096 8.33 -18.20 28.56
C ARG A 1096 8.66 -18.73 29.95
N SER A 1097 7.90 -19.71 30.45
CA SER A 1097 8.14 -20.37 31.74
C SER A 1097 9.11 -21.54 31.66
N GLY A 1098 9.58 -21.91 30.45
CA GLY A 1098 10.48 -23.04 30.25
C GLY A 1098 9.84 -24.41 30.48
N ARG A 1099 8.50 -24.53 30.41
CA ARG A 1099 7.75 -25.78 30.63
C ARG A 1099 7.62 -26.56 29.31
N ILE A 1100 8.76 -27.01 28.78
CA ILE A 1100 8.90 -27.50 27.41
C ILE A 1100 8.10 -28.80 27.17
N GLU A 1101 7.99 -29.70 28.15
CA GLU A 1101 7.22 -30.94 28.00
C GLU A 1101 5.73 -30.67 27.77
N GLU A 1102 5.16 -29.73 28.51
CA GLU A 1102 3.75 -29.36 28.37
C GLU A 1102 3.49 -28.59 27.06
N GLU A 1103 4.48 -27.85 26.57
CA GLU A 1103 4.46 -27.24 25.26
C GLU A 1103 4.39 -28.31 24.15
N ILE A 1104 5.26 -29.33 24.22
CA ILE A 1104 5.34 -30.42 23.25
C ILE A 1104 4.03 -31.22 23.23
N ASP A 1105 3.49 -31.58 24.39
CA ASP A 1105 2.25 -32.35 24.47
C ASP A 1105 1.06 -31.60 23.88
N MET A 1106 0.98 -30.29 24.13
CA MET A 1106 -0.06 -29.43 23.58
C MET A 1106 0.07 -29.27 22.07
N LEU A 1107 1.29 -29.05 21.57
CA LEU A 1107 1.57 -28.92 20.14
C LEU A 1107 1.30 -30.24 19.39
N ARG A 1108 1.64 -31.40 19.98
CA ARG A 1108 1.31 -32.73 19.42
C ARG A 1108 -0.19 -32.97 19.36
N CYS A 1109 -0.92 -32.63 20.42
CA CYS A 1109 -2.38 -32.73 20.43
C CYS A 1109 -2.98 -31.84 19.35
N LYS A 1110 -2.49 -30.61 19.20
CA LYS A 1110 -2.94 -29.66 18.18
C LYS A 1110 -2.65 -30.16 16.75
N LEU A 1111 -1.47 -30.73 16.52
CA LEU A 1111 -1.10 -31.33 15.23
C LEU A 1111 -2.07 -32.46 14.86
N LYS A 1112 -2.36 -33.36 15.81
CA LYS A 1112 -3.31 -34.46 15.61
C LYS A 1112 -4.72 -33.95 15.29
N GLN A 1113 -5.21 -32.93 15.99
CA GLN A 1113 -6.52 -32.35 15.72
C GLN A 1113 -6.62 -31.66 14.33
N ILE A 1114 -5.50 -31.16 13.80
CA ILE A 1114 -5.40 -30.62 12.43
C ILE A 1114 -5.43 -31.76 11.42
N GLU A 1115 -4.72 -32.86 11.68
CA GLU A 1115 -4.69 -34.06 10.83
C GLU A 1115 -6.03 -34.78 10.76
N ASP A 1116 -6.74 -34.87 11.90
CA ASP A 1116 -8.08 -35.46 12.00
C ASP A 1116 -9.19 -34.54 11.42
N GLY A 1117 -8.84 -33.33 10.94
CA GLY A 1117 -9.77 -32.38 10.31
C GLY A 1117 -10.74 -31.67 11.29
N THR A 1118 -10.66 -31.97 12.58
CA THR A 1118 -11.52 -31.40 13.64
C THR A 1118 -11.42 -29.88 13.77
N VAL A 1119 -10.22 -29.30 13.62
CA VAL A 1119 -9.98 -27.85 13.79
C VAL A 1119 -10.60 -27.01 12.67
N PHE A 1120 -10.75 -27.58 11.47
CA PHE A 1120 -11.22 -26.86 10.29
C PHE A 1120 -12.68 -27.19 9.92
N GLY A 1121 -13.33 -28.13 10.61
CA GLY A 1121 -14.72 -28.54 10.34
C GLY A 1121 -14.95 -28.96 8.89
N GLY A 1122 -13.94 -29.58 8.26
CA GLY A 1122 -13.97 -29.98 6.84
C GLY A 1122 -13.67 -28.86 5.82
N LYS A 1123 -13.32 -27.64 6.24
CA LYS A 1123 -12.96 -26.53 5.34
C LYS A 1123 -11.45 -26.47 5.07
N LYS A 1124 -11.04 -25.99 3.88
CA LYS A 1124 -9.61 -25.87 3.52
C LYS A 1124 -8.89 -24.66 4.14
N THR A 1125 -9.65 -23.67 4.63
CA THR A 1125 -9.12 -22.44 5.23
C THR A 1125 -9.95 -22.03 6.43
N LYS A 1126 -9.30 -21.39 7.41
CA LYS A 1126 -9.95 -20.75 8.57
C LYS A 1126 -9.57 -19.27 8.64
N ALA A 1127 -10.51 -18.44 9.09
CA ALA A 1127 -10.22 -17.04 9.32
C ALA A 1127 -9.48 -16.88 10.65
N ALA A 1128 -8.26 -16.36 10.60
CA ALA A 1128 -7.46 -16.00 11.77
C ALA A 1128 -7.23 -14.48 11.82
N ARG A 1129 -6.73 -13.98 12.95
CA ARG A 1129 -6.29 -12.59 13.08
C ARG A 1129 -4.80 -12.56 13.35
N SER A 1130 -4.05 -11.91 12.45
CA SER A 1130 -2.64 -11.60 12.64
C SER A 1130 -2.46 -10.08 12.59
N GLN A 1131 -1.80 -9.50 13.60
CA GLN A 1131 -1.58 -8.05 13.76
C GLN A 1131 -2.84 -7.18 13.54
N GLY A 1132 -3.99 -7.64 14.05
CA GLY A 1132 -5.27 -6.92 13.92
C GLY A 1132 -5.95 -6.99 12.55
N LYS A 1133 -5.34 -7.63 11.55
CA LYS A 1133 -5.94 -7.90 10.23
C LYS A 1133 -6.53 -9.31 10.20
N LYS A 1134 -7.71 -9.47 9.60
CA LYS A 1134 -8.29 -10.81 9.35
C LYS A 1134 -7.56 -11.43 8.16
N VAL A 1135 -6.91 -12.57 8.37
CA VAL A 1135 -6.17 -13.33 7.37
C VAL A 1135 -6.79 -14.72 7.25
N GLN A 1136 -6.89 -15.28 6.05
CA GLN A 1136 -7.28 -16.68 5.90
C GLN A 1136 -6.02 -17.54 5.98
N ILE A 1137 -6.01 -18.48 6.92
CA ILE A 1137 -4.92 -19.44 7.12
C ILE A 1137 -5.37 -20.79 6.54
N THR A 1138 -4.55 -21.41 5.70
CA THR A 1138 -4.80 -22.75 5.16
C THR A 1138 -4.45 -23.84 6.18
N VAL A 1139 -4.96 -25.05 5.97
CA VAL A 1139 -4.61 -26.22 6.81
C VAL A 1139 -3.10 -26.45 6.81
N GLU A 1140 -2.48 -26.32 5.64
CA GLU A 1140 -1.04 -26.49 5.42
C GLU A 1140 -0.23 -25.42 6.14
N GLN A 1141 -0.67 -24.15 6.11
CA GLN A 1141 -0.03 -23.05 6.82
C GLN A 1141 -0.05 -23.25 8.33
N GLU A 1142 -1.19 -23.68 8.88
CA GLU A 1142 -1.30 -23.95 10.30
C GLU A 1142 -0.49 -25.21 10.69
N LYS A 1143 -0.44 -26.23 9.84
CA LYS A 1143 0.36 -27.44 10.06
C LYS A 1143 1.86 -27.13 10.07
N SER A 1144 2.34 -26.36 9.09
CA SER A 1144 3.74 -25.92 9.05
C SER A 1144 4.12 -25.12 10.30
N ARG A 1145 3.26 -24.17 10.71
CA ARG A 1145 3.46 -23.38 11.94
C ARG A 1145 3.57 -24.26 13.19
N VAL A 1146 2.73 -25.28 13.33
CA VAL A 1146 2.77 -26.20 14.50
C VAL A 1146 4.02 -27.06 14.48
N LEU A 1147 4.43 -27.57 13.30
CA LEU A 1147 5.65 -28.37 13.14
C LEU A 1147 6.92 -27.54 13.43
N GLY A 1148 6.97 -26.29 12.99
CA GLY A 1148 8.09 -25.38 13.30
C GLY A 1148 8.20 -25.07 14.79
N ASN A 1149 7.06 -24.94 15.49
CA ASN A 1149 7.07 -24.78 16.95
C ASN A 1149 7.51 -26.07 17.67
N LEU A 1150 7.12 -27.26 17.19
CA LEU A 1150 7.61 -28.54 17.72
C LEU A 1150 9.12 -28.68 17.53
N ALA A 1151 9.64 -28.31 16.36
CA ALA A 1151 11.07 -28.32 16.09
C ALA A 1151 11.83 -27.43 17.10
N TRP A 1152 11.33 -26.22 17.32
CA TRP A 1152 11.92 -25.30 18.30
C TRP A 1152 11.86 -25.87 19.74
N ALA A 1153 10.74 -26.46 20.15
CA ALA A 1153 10.61 -27.05 21.49
C ALA A 1153 11.56 -28.25 21.69
N PHE A 1154 11.72 -29.14 20.70
CA PHE A 1154 12.69 -30.24 20.78
C PHE A 1154 14.14 -29.75 20.75
N LEU A 1155 14.41 -28.64 20.06
CA LEU A 1155 15.72 -28.00 20.09
C LEU A 1155 16.06 -27.47 21.49
N GLN A 1156 15.07 -26.96 22.24
CA GLN A 1156 15.27 -26.54 23.64
C GLN A 1156 15.49 -27.73 24.61
N GLN A 1157 15.16 -28.96 24.20
CA GLN A 1157 15.47 -30.20 24.94
C GLN A 1157 16.81 -30.84 24.48
N ASP A 1158 17.61 -30.15 23.67
CA ASP A 1158 18.82 -30.68 23.02
C ASP A 1158 18.59 -31.94 22.16
N ASN A 1159 17.34 -32.20 21.74
CA ASN A 1159 17.00 -33.34 20.87
C ASN A 1159 17.03 -32.93 19.40
N VAL A 1160 18.25 -32.75 18.89
CA VAL A 1160 18.53 -32.20 17.55
C VAL A 1160 17.95 -33.06 16.43
N ASP A 1161 18.01 -34.39 16.56
CA ASP A 1161 17.54 -35.31 15.52
C ASP A 1161 16.02 -35.18 15.28
N VAL A 1162 15.24 -35.13 16.37
CA VAL A 1162 13.78 -34.97 16.30
C VAL A 1162 13.40 -33.54 15.90
N ALA A 1163 14.16 -32.55 16.38
CA ALA A 1163 13.97 -31.15 16.00
C ALA A 1163 14.16 -30.95 14.49
N GLU A 1164 15.22 -31.53 13.92
CA GLU A 1164 15.50 -31.46 12.49
C GLU A 1164 14.42 -32.14 11.65
N GLU A 1165 13.90 -33.30 12.10
CA GLU A 1165 12.80 -34.00 11.41
C GLU A 1165 11.55 -33.12 11.31
N TYR A 1166 11.13 -32.50 12.42
CA TYR A 1166 9.97 -31.61 12.43
C TYR A 1166 10.22 -30.31 11.64
N TYR A 1167 11.45 -29.79 11.67
CA TYR A 1167 11.83 -28.60 10.91
C TYR A 1167 11.78 -28.84 9.40
N ARG A 1168 12.34 -29.97 8.93
CA ARG A 1168 12.27 -30.39 7.52
C ARG A 1168 10.82 -30.56 7.07
N LYS A 1169 9.97 -31.19 7.90
CA LYS A 1169 8.53 -31.33 7.62
C LYS A 1169 7.80 -29.98 7.53
N ALA A 1170 8.18 -29.01 8.36
CA ALA A 1170 7.61 -27.66 8.32
C ALA A 1170 8.00 -26.91 7.03
N LEU A 1171 9.28 -26.99 6.63
CA LEU A 1171 9.82 -26.40 5.41
C LEU A 1171 9.19 -26.99 4.14
N CYS A 1172 9.02 -28.31 4.08
CA CYS A 1172 8.32 -28.95 2.96
C CYS A 1172 6.91 -28.40 2.76
N LEU A 1173 6.18 -28.11 3.83
CA LEU A 1173 4.84 -27.52 3.76
C LEU A 1173 4.88 -26.03 3.37
N GLU A 1174 5.87 -25.26 3.84
CA GLU A 1174 6.04 -23.86 3.46
C GLU A 1174 6.33 -23.70 1.96
N LEU A 1175 7.16 -24.57 1.38
CA LEU A 1175 7.40 -24.63 -0.06
C LEU A 1175 6.12 -24.91 -0.87
N ILE A 1176 5.24 -25.79 -0.36
CA ILE A 1176 3.93 -26.05 -0.98
C ILE A 1176 3.00 -24.82 -0.89
N ILE A 1177 3.11 -24.03 0.18
CA ILE A 1177 2.29 -22.83 0.40
C ILE A 1177 2.76 -21.66 -0.47
N THR A 1178 4.07 -21.39 -0.54
CA THR A 1178 4.64 -20.33 -1.37
C THR A 1178 4.39 -20.60 -2.84
N ASN A 1179 4.58 -21.84 -3.29
CA ASN A 1179 4.22 -22.25 -4.65
C ASN A 1179 2.72 -22.06 -4.93
N ASN A 1180 1.84 -22.29 -3.96
CA ASN A 1180 0.40 -22.06 -4.13
C ASN A 1180 -0.02 -20.58 -4.11
N ALA A 1181 0.65 -19.74 -3.32
CA ALA A 1181 0.37 -18.30 -3.19
C ALA A 1181 0.85 -17.48 -4.40
N ILE A 1182 2.05 -17.79 -4.92
CA ILE A 1182 2.59 -17.20 -6.17
C ILE A 1182 1.61 -17.43 -7.33
N LEU A 1183 0.93 -18.56 -7.29
CA LEU A 1183 -0.01 -19.00 -8.30
C LEU A 1183 -1.47 -18.53 -8.09
N LEU A 1184 -1.78 -17.80 -7.01
CA LEU A 1184 -3.06 -17.09 -6.81
C LEU A 1184 -2.94 -15.59 -7.12
N SER A 1185 -1.71 -15.08 -7.27
CA SER A 1185 -1.40 -13.71 -7.68
C SER A 1185 -1.16 -13.53 -9.19
N VAL A 1186 -1.13 -14.64 -9.94
CA VAL A 1186 -1.21 -14.68 -11.41
C VAL A 1186 -2.60 -15.14 -11.79
#